data_AF-A0A6M0FNT0-F1
#
_entry.id   AF-A0A6M0FNT0-F1
#
_cell.length_a   1.000
_cell.length_b   1.000
_cell.length_c   1.000
_cell.angle_alpha   90.00
_cell.angle_beta   90.00
_cell.angle_gamma   90.00
#
_symmetry.space_group_name_H-M   'P 1'
#
loop_
_entity.id
_entity.type
_entity.pdbx_description
1 polymer ?
#
loop_
_entity_poly.entity_id
_entity_poly.type
_entity_poly.pdbx_seq_one_letter_code
_entity_poly.pdbx_strand_id
1 'polypeptide(L)'
;MWHLKKYSWHFTLSLFTFLILGAFITRGYTFPVGNHYTHVPQIKSMLNPELYTNDYYVQEMLKFTPRYYYQHLVYFISKFIGSISLTYFIYYLISFISFICGLSAISKIFTPSKLSAAILIFLSLTAYTLVGYLELFPKTPIPATFAMSLTVWGIYFCFQQRWIIGYLFFGIASILQFLLGVLPGIMMIPIMFIEGIKSRQLKQVVLPLIILFGFASLVYLPMLLTGTTSTDKLSNEEFVFIYGWVRNPHHIIPDYWNWKIRLDFICFILGGCLCIHKVDVAKSEDFLQNSEIGKIFFFRASGKGGKVGKIKEIKGRKKDLIFTNARCLEKWKFYLIIAESIFALFLGYIFVEVYPLALFAKLQLARTVPFAQLMIFIAVGILVSQLYQQGNLGVGLLLIISLILPVPYQGICFFLLSLGLFFLEKWSYKLVVWLIVLAGLIFFLWQSPTDSSFNNLLAKSGLFLVLIFPFILDEFDLGLVEPSGSYIARKYLITYSLAGVTTLVFVLGLFEALPGKFLEVFQQQVKFNRVPQDEVTKLALRFRQISDKDDIILIPPFVSNFQFFSERAVIVDFKHFPQTDSGIREWKNRMEDVFGVPLNDKLAVGAMEILFPQQTGKELVNVGKKYGAKYIFTRVEWHGDIEGNIVVREGEWVIFQINYD
;
A
#
# COMPACT_ATOMS: atom_id res chain seq x y z
N MET A 1 9.46 6.99 -18.07
CA MET A 1 10.64 6.37 -18.71
C MET A 1 11.80 7.36 -18.77
N TRP A 2 13.02 6.88 -18.77
CA TRP A 2 14.25 7.66 -18.58
C TRP A 2 14.71 8.19 -19.94
N HIS A 3 15.33 9.37 -20.01
CA HIS A 3 15.85 9.89 -21.28
C HIS A 3 17.01 9.00 -21.77
N LEU A 4 16.66 8.03 -22.62
CA LEU A 4 17.48 6.95 -23.19
C LEU A 4 18.54 7.41 -24.21
N LYS A 5 18.75 8.72 -24.40
CA LYS A 5 19.65 9.22 -25.46
C LYS A 5 21.12 9.36 -25.06
N LYS A 6 21.48 9.28 -23.77
CA LYS A 6 22.87 9.44 -23.28
C LYS A 6 23.60 8.12 -22.97
N TYR A 7 22.87 7.02 -22.77
CA TYR A 7 23.45 5.73 -22.38
C TYR A 7 22.97 4.59 -23.28
N SER A 8 23.73 3.50 -23.38
CA SER A 8 23.30 2.33 -24.14
C SER A 8 22.01 1.72 -23.56
N TRP A 9 21.27 1.00 -24.40
CA TRP A 9 20.11 0.21 -23.96
C TRP A 9 20.49 -0.75 -22.82
N HIS A 10 21.64 -1.42 -22.94
CA HIS A 10 22.15 -2.35 -21.93
C HIS A 10 22.38 -1.68 -20.57
N PHE A 11 22.97 -0.48 -20.56
CA PHE A 11 23.15 0.30 -19.32
C PHE A 11 21.82 0.59 -18.64
N THR A 12 20.83 1.04 -19.43
CA THR A 12 19.53 1.40 -18.87
C THR A 12 18.78 0.18 -18.37
N LEU A 13 18.84 -0.94 -19.09
CA LEU A 13 18.26 -2.20 -18.68
C LEU A 13 18.89 -2.69 -17.37
N SER A 14 20.22 -2.68 -17.25
CA SER A 14 20.93 -3.09 -16.03
C SER A 14 20.59 -2.19 -14.85
N LEU A 15 20.55 -0.87 -15.03
CA LEU A 15 20.13 0.05 -13.98
C LEU A 15 18.70 -0.23 -13.54
N PHE A 16 17.78 -0.46 -14.49
CA PHE A 16 16.40 -0.80 -14.19
C PHE A 16 16.29 -2.13 -13.43
N THR A 17 17.02 -3.17 -13.86
CA THR A 17 17.09 -4.46 -13.17
C THR A 17 17.58 -4.32 -11.73
N PHE A 18 18.68 -3.57 -11.51
CA PHE A 18 19.19 -3.30 -10.16
C PHE A 18 18.13 -2.60 -9.30
N LEU A 19 17.48 -1.56 -9.82
CA LEU A 19 16.48 -0.80 -9.08
C LEU A 19 15.27 -1.66 -8.71
N ILE A 20 14.72 -2.41 -9.67
CA ILE A 20 13.51 -3.21 -9.44
C ILE A 20 13.81 -4.39 -8.53
N LEU A 21 14.83 -5.20 -8.84
CA LEU A 21 15.13 -6.39 -8.02
C LEU A 21 15.69 -6.00 -6.65
N GLY A 22 16.56 -4.98 -6.59
CA GLY A 22 17.12 -4.48 -5.34
C GLY A 22 16.04 -3.89 -4.44
N ALA A 23 15.13 -3.08 -4.99
CA ALA A 23 13.99 -2.56 -4.24
C ALA A 23 13.02 -3.66 -3.83
N PHE A 24 12.79 -4.67 -4.68
CA PHE A 24 11.92 -5.81 -4.37
C PHE A 24 12.47 -6.64 -3.19
N ILE A 25 13.76 -7.01 -3.23
CA ILE A 25 14.41 -7.79 -2.16
C ILE A 25 14.40 -7.02 -0.85
N THR A 26 14.73 -5.73 -0.87
CA THR A 26 14.80 -4.90 0.34
C THR A 26 13.43 -4.52 0.89
N ARG A 27 12.43 -4.32 0.04
CA ARG A 27 11.03 -4.06 0.45
C ARG A 27 10.35 -5.31 1.00
N GLY A 28 10.67 -6.46 0.42
CA GLY A 28 10.11 -7.76 0.74
C GLY A 28 8.80 -8.07 0.00
N TYR A 29 8.43 -9.34 0.09
CA TYR A 29 7.21 -9.95 -0.45
C TYR A 29 6.78 -11.08 0.49
N THR A 30 5.48 -11.20 0.79
CA THR A 30 5.02 -12.30 1.65
C THR A 30 3.66 -12.82 1.20
N PHE A 31 3.62 -14.11 0.88
CA PHE A 31 2.41 -14.88 0.57
C PHE A 31 2.52 -16.31 1.11
N PRO A 32 1.43 -16.94 1.58
CA PRO A 32 0.20 -16.30 2.07
C PRO A 32 0.40 -15.70 3.48
N VAL A 33 -0.42 -14.71 3.83
CA VAL A 33 -0.45 -14.07 5.16
C VAL A 33 -1.66 -13.14 5.30
N GLY A 34 -2.23 -13.01 6.51
CA GLY A 34 -3.23 -11.98 6.81
C GLY A 34 -4.47 -12.10 5.92
N ASN A 35 -4.78 -11.08 5.12
CA ASN A 35 -5.96 -11.05 4.27
C ASN A 35 -6.02 -12.22 3.27
N HIS A 36 -4.91 -12.85 2.89
CA HIS A 36 -4.94 -14.02 2.00
C HIS A 36 -5.78 -15.16 2.59
N TYR A 37 -5.81 -15.30 3.91
CA TYR A 37 -6.63 -16.31 4.58
C TYR A 37 -8.13 -16.10 4.35
N THR A 38 -8.56 -14.88 4.02
CA THR A 38 -9.98 -14.57 3.80
C THR A 38 -10.40 -14.55 2.32
N HIS A 39 -9.48 -14.49 1.35
CA HIS A 39 -9.84 -14.39 -0.07
C HIS A 39 -9.26 -15.48 -0.99
N VAL A 40 -8.25 -16.23 -0.54
CA VAL A 40 -7.72 -17.38 -1.27
C VAL A 40 -8.60 -18.63 -1.17
N PRO A 41 -9.30 -18.92 -0.05
CA PRO A 41 -10.20 -20.09 0.02
C PRO A 41 -11.26 -20.13 -1.10
N GLN A 42 -11.81 -18.98 -1.49
CA GLN A 42 -12.76 -18.88 -2.62
C GLN A 42 -12.09 -19.25 -3.94
N ILE A 43 -10.86 -18.80 -4.17
CA ILE A 43 -10.10 -19.16 -5.38
C ILE A 43 -9.80 -20.66 -5.39
N LYS A 44 -9.47 -21.25 -4.24
CA LYS A 44 -9.29 -22.70 -4.10
C LYS A 44 -10.60 -23.46 -4.40
N SER A 45 -11.73 -22.99 -3.90
CA SER A 45 -13.06 -23.56 -4.19
C SER A 45 -13.43 -23.46 -5.68
N MET A 46 -13.13 -22.34 -6.35
CA MET A 46 -13.32 -22.20 -7.80
C MET A 46 -12.44 -23.17 -8.62
N LEU A 47 -11.22 -23.45 -8.15
CA LEU A 47 -10.29 -24.41 -8.79
C LEU A 47 -10.66 -25.87 -8.48
N ASN A 48 -11.22 -26.13 -7.30
CA ASN A 48 -11.65 -27.44 -6.84
C ASN A 48 -13.03 -27.32 -6.16
N PRO A 49 -14.13 -27.52 -6.90
CA PRO A 49 -15.49 -27.33 -6.41
C PRO A 49 -15.91 -28.25 -5.25
N GLU A 50 -15.19 -29.34 -5.01
CA GLU A 50 -15.40 -30.22 -3.84
C GLU A 50 -14.91 -29.59 -2.54
N LEU A 51 -14.16 -28.49 -2.60
CA LEU A 51 -13.59 -27.84 -1.42
C LEU A 51 -14.52 -26.72 -0.93
N TYR A 52 -14.75 -26.71 0.39
CA TYR A 52 -15.55 -25.69 1.09
C TYR A 52 -17.03 -25.67 0.71
N THR A 53 -17.58 -26.79 0.26
CA THR A 53 -19.01 -27.00 -0.05
C THR A 53 -19.91 -26.59 1.13
N ASN A 54 -19.52 -26.95 2.35
CA ASN A 54 -20.23 -26.66 3.59
C ASN A 54 -19.73 -25.39 4.32
N ASP A 55 -18.79 -24.64 3.73
CA ASP A 55 -18.25 -23.44 4.37
C ASP A 55 -19.12 -22.22 4.06
N TYR A 56 -19.87 -21.78 5.06
CA TYR A 56 -20.78 -20.65 4.96
C TYR A 56 -20.13 -19.39 4.34
N TYR A 57 -18.94 -19.01 4.80
CA TYR A 57 -18.30 -17.77 4.34
C TYR A 57 -17.79 -17.89 2.91
N VAL A 58 -17.16 -19.02 2.55
CA VAL A 58 -16.69 -19.24 1.18
C VAL A 58 -17.87 -19.21 0.22
N GLN A 59 -18.98 -19.90 0.55
CA GLN A 59 -20.20 -19.89 -0.27
C GLN A 59 -20.81 -18.48 -0.42
N GLU A 60 -20.86 -17.68 0.65
CA GLU A 60 -21.30 -16.28 0.54
C GLU A 60 -20.39 -15.45 -0.37
N MET A 61 -19.08 -15.67 -0.31
CA MET A 61 -18.10 -14.91 -1.08
C MET A 61 -17.92 -15.39 -2.53
N LEU A 62 -18.52 -16.52 -2.92
CA LEU A 62 -18.65 -16.96 -4.32
C LEU A 62 -19.75 -16.20 -5.08
N LYS A 63 -20.68 -15.54 -4.38
CA LYS A 63 -21.67 -14.65 -4.98
C LYS A 63 -21.00 -13.40 -5.57
N PHE A 64 -21.76 -12.59 -6.30
CA PHE A 64 -21.25 -11.33 -6.82
C PHE A 64 -20.99 -10.32 -5.69
N THR A 65 -19.72 -10.09 -5.35
CA THR A 65 -19.26 -9.16 -4.31
C THR A 65 -18.34 -8.08 -4.90
N PRO A 66 -17.93 -7.05 -4.13
CA PRO A 66 -16.89 -6.11 -4.59
C PRO A 66 -15.54 -6.76 -4.96
N ARG A 67 -15.35 -8.04 -4.62
CA ARG A 67 -14.15 -8.83 -4.92
C ARG A 67 -14.29 -9.71 -6.16
N TYR A 68 -15.47 -9.78 -6.76
CA TYR A 68 -15.81 -10.75 -7.80
C TYR A 68 -14.81 -10.75 -8.95
N TYR A 69 -14.58 -9.59 -9.60
CA TYR A 69 -13.66 -9.50 -10.74
C TYR A 69 -12.22 -9.80 -10.36
N TYR A 70 -11.78 -9.33 -9.19
CA TYR A 70 -10.46 -9.63 -8.67
C TYR A 70 -10.26 -11.14 -8.47
N GLN A 71 -11.21 -11.82 -7.82
CA GLN A 71 -11.13 -13.26 -7.56
C GLN A 71 -11.10 -14.06 -8.87
N HIS A 72 -11.94 -13.69 -9.83
CA HIS A 72 -11.98 -14.33 -11.13
C HIS A 72 -10.67 -14.12 -11.90
N LEU A 73 -10.10 -12.92 -11.87
CA LEU A 73 -8.81 -12.64 -12.50
C LEU A 73 -7.70 -13.55 -11.96
N VAL A 74 -7.60 -13.67 -10.63
CA VAL A 74 -6.61 -14.56 -10.00
C VAL A 74 -6.93 -16.03 -10.28
N TYR A 75 -8.20 -16.43 -10.26
CA TYR A 75 -8.65 -17.78 -10.61
C TYR A 75 -8.21 -18.18 -12.02
N PHE A 76 -8.53 -17.38 -13.04
CA PHE A 76 -8.24 -17.70 -14.44
C PHE A 76 -6.74 -17.91 -14.67
N ILE A 77 -5.91 -17.08 -14.05
CA ILE A 77 -4.46 -17.14 -14.22
C ILE A 77 -3.86 -18.26 -13.38
N SER A 78 -4.38 -18.50 -12.18
CA SER A 78 -3.98 -19.66 -11.38
C SER A 78 -4.33 -20.98 -12.08
N LYS A 79 -5.47 -21.03 -12.78
CA LYS A 79 -5.87 -22.18 -13.60
C LYS A 79 -4.92 -22.42 -14.78
N PHE A 80 -4.46 -21.35 -15.43
CA PHE A 80 -3.53 -21.44 -16.55
C PHE A 80 -2.10 -21.81 -16.11
N ILE A 81 -1.62 -21.20 -15.01
CA ILE A 81 -0.26 -21.40 -14.50
C ILE A 81 -0.13 -22.69 -13.66
N GLY A 82 -1.22 -23.17 -13.06
CA GLY A 82 -1.23 -24.30 -12.14
C GLY A 82 -0.76 -23.97 -10.72
N SER A 83 -0.58 -22.68 -10.38
CA SER A 83 -0.14 -22.25 -9.04
C SER A 83 -0.71 -20.90 -8.63
N ILE A 84 -1.42 -20.88 -7.50
CA ILE A 84 -1.93 -19.64 -6.88
C ILE A 84 -0.76 -18.75 -6.44
N SER A 85 0.23 -19.32 -5.75
CA SER A 85 1.37 -18.55 -5.21
C SER A 85 2.18 -17.87 -6.31
N LEU A 86 2.41 -18.58 -7.43
CA LEU A 86 3.11 -18.00 -8.58
C LEU A 86 2.29 -16.89 -9.25
N THR A 87 0.96 -17.06 -9.33
CA THR A 87 0.05 -16.03 -9.83
C THR A 87 0.14 -14.74 -9.00
N TYR A 88 0.01 -14.85 -7.67
CA TYR A 88 0.14 -13.70 -6.77
C TYR A 88 1.52 -13.02 -6.88
N PHE A 89 2.58 -13.80 -7.03
CA PHE A 89 3.92 -13.26 -7.20
C PHE A 89 4.07 -12.45 -8.50
N ILE A 90 3.64 -13.01 -9.64
CA ILE A 90 3.70 -12.33 -10.93
C ILE A 90 2.89 -11.03 -10.90
N TYR A 91 1.68 -11.09 -10.34
CA TYR A 91 0.81 -9.92 -10.18
C TYR A 91 1.43 -8.83 -9.33
N TYR A 92 2.04 -9.22 -8.22
CA TYR A 92 2.74 -8.31 -7.34
C TYR A 92 3.93 -7.67 -8.03
N LEU A 93 4.76 -8.44 -8.73
CA LEU A 93 5.93 -7.93 -9.42
C LEU A 93 5.54 -6.92 -10.51
N ILE A 94 4.50 -7.22 -11.31
CA ILE A 94 3.96 -6.29 -12.31
C ILE A 94 3.46 -5.00 -11.65
N SER A 95 2.70 -5.13 -10.56
CA SER A 95 2.14 -3.97 -9.86
C SER A 95 3.21 -3.14 -9.15
N PHE A 96 4.25 -3.78 -8.61
CA PHE A 96 5.40 -3.14 -7.98
C PHE A 96 6.20 -2.34 -9.00
N ILE A 97 6.52 -2.93 -10.15
CA ILE A 97 7.17 -2.24 -11.27
C ILE A 97 6.32 -1.05 -11.73
N SER A 98 5.01 -1.28 -11.95
CA SER A 98 4.07 -0.25 -12.39
C SER A 98 3.98 0.91 -11.40
N PHE A 99 3.91 0.61 -10.10
CA PHE A 99 3.85 1.61 -9.02
C PHE A 99 5.12 2.46 -8.97
N ILE A 100 6.32 1.85 -8.98
CA ILE A 100 7.60 2.57 -9.03
C ILE A 100 7.68 3.46 -10.28
N CYS A 101 7.29 2.94 -11.44
CA CYS A 101 7.30 3.69 -12.69
C CYS A 101 6.32 4.86 -12.67
N GLY A 102 5.12 4.66 -12.12
CA GLY A 102 4.08 5.67 -11.98
C GLY A 102 4.52 6.81 -11.06
N LEU A 103 5.09 6.50 -9.89
CA LEU A 103 5.62 7.51 -8.96
C LEU A 103 6.80 8.29 -9.58
N SER A 104 7.71 7.59 -10.26
CA SER A 104 8.78 8.25 -11.02
C SER A 104 8.23 9.19 -12.09
N ALA A 105 7.13 8.81 -12.76
CA ALA A 105 6.47 9.64 -13.75
C ALA A 105 5.78 10.86 -13.12
N ILE A 106 5.11 10.70 -11.97
CA ILE A 106 4.52 11.82 -11.20
C ILE A 106 5.62 12.80 -10.78
N SER A 107 6.72 12.34 -10.18
CA SER A 107 7.80 13.22 -9.75
C SER A 107 8.35 14.06 -10.91
N LYS A 108 8.45 13.47 -12.10
CA LYS A 108 8.94 14.14 -13.32
C LYS A 108 8.03 15.24 -13.83
N ILE A 109 6.75 15.29 -13.42
CA ILE A 109 5.85 16.40 -13.75
C ILE A 109 6.37 17.68 -13.11
N PHE A 110 6.84 17.59 -11.86
CA PHE A 110 7.18 18.75 -11.03
C PHE A 110 8.68 19.03 -10.96
N THR A 111 9.54 18.03 -11.14
CA THR A 111 10.99 18.22 -11.09
C THR A 111 11.75 17.15 -11.89
N PRO A 112 12.84 17.50 -12.59
CA PRO A 112 13.72 16.52 -13.23
C PRO A 112 14.60 15.75 -12.23
N SER A 113 14.60 16.16 -10.94
CA SER A 113 15.48 15.58 -9.92
C SER A 113 15.21 14.09 -9.68
N LYS A 114 16.25 13.28 -9.90
CA LYS A 114 16.23 11.85 -9.56
C LYS A 114 16.15 11.61 -8.05
N LEU A 115 16.72 12.52 -7.24
CA LEU A 115 16.63 12.44 -5.78
C LEU A 115 15.18 12.60 -5.31
N SER A 116 14.44 13.58 -5.87
CA SER A 116 13.01 13.76 -5.56
C SER A 116 12.21 12.50 -5.90
N ALA A 117 12.45 11.90 -7.07
CA ALA A 117 11.76 10.68 -7.48
C ALA A 117 12.09 9.51 -6.53
N ALA A 118 13.36 9.34 -6.17
CA ALA A 118 13.79 8.30 -5.23
C ALA A 118 13.14 8.45 -3.86
N ILE A 119 13.07 9.68 -3.32
CA ILE A 119 12.42 9.96 -2.04
C ILE A 119 10.92 9.68 -2.09
N LEU A 120 10.24 10.12 -3.15
CA LEU A 120 8.82 9.84 -3.33
C LEU A 120 8.54 8.33 -3.34
N ILE A 121 9.33 7.56 -4.08
CA ILE A 121 9.20 6.10 -4.15
C ILE A 121 9.50 5.47 -2.78
N PHE A 122 10.58 5.89 -2.13
CA PHE A 122 10.98 5.39 -0.82
C PHE A 122 9.90 5.60 0.23
N LEU A 123 9.40 6.84 0.38
CA LEU A 123 8.34 7.17 1.33
C LEU A 123 7.05 6.43 1.01
N SER A 124 6.66 6.32 -0.27
CA SER A 124 5.45 5.60 -0.66
C SER A 124 5.52 4.09 -0.43
N LEU A 125 6.72 3.51 -0.37
CA LEU A 125 6.94 2.09 -0.07
C LEU A 125 7.13 1.78 1.42
N THR A 126 7.45 2.79 2.25
CA THR A 126 7.87 2.56 3.65
C THR A 126 6.96 3.22 4.68
N ALA A 127 6.32 4.33 4.32
CA ALA A 127 5.51 5.08 5.25
C ALA A 127 4.14 4.44 5.44
N TYR A 128 3.62 4.64 6.65
CA TYR A 128 2.31 4.18 7.07
C TYR A 128 1.39 5.39 7.22
N THR A 129 0.09 5.24 6.99
CA THR A 129 -0.88 6.28 7.35
C THR A 129 -1.23 6.18 8.83
N LEU A 130 -1.25 7.34 9.48
CA LEU A 130 -1.52 7.48 10.91
C LEU A 130 -2.95 7.09 11.24
N VAL A 131 -3.88 7.58 10.43
CA VAL A 131 -5.32 7.32 10.52
C VAL A 131 -5.70 6.26 9.50
N GLY A 132 -6.48 5.26 9.93
CA GLY A 132 -6.95 4.20 9.06
C GLY A 132 -5.97 3.05 8.85
N TYR A 133 -4.74 3.09 9.37
CA TYR A 133 -3.81 1.95 9.34
C TYR A 133 -3.51 1.41 7.92
N LEU A 134 -3.35 2.32 6.96
CA LEU A 134 -3.16 2.00 5.53
C LEU A 134 -1.71 2.19 5.08
N GLU A 135 -1.20 1.23 4.32
CA GLU A 135 0.00 1.39 3.51
C GLU A 135 -0.41 1.80 2.09
N LEU A 136 0.35 2.70 1.45
CA LEU A 136 0.16 3.01 0.03
C LEU A 136 0.40 1.76 -0.82
N PHE A 137 1.50 1.04 -0.56
CA PHE A 137 1.82 -0.20 -1.26
C PHE A 137 2.35 -1.26 -0.29
N PRO A 138 1.52 -2.22 0.15
CA PRO A 138 1.93 -3.22 1.12
C PRO A 138 2.78 -4.34 0.52
N LYS A 139 3.64 -4.97 1.33
CA LYS A 139 4.44 -6.16 0.91
C LYS A 139 3.62 -7.42 0.65
N THR A 140 2.35 -7.38 0.98
CA THR A 140 1.41 -8.48 0.81
C THR A 140 0.61 -8.24 -0.46
N PRO A 141 0.54 -9.22 -1.38
CA PRO A 141 -0.16 -9.03 -2.64
C PRO A 141 -1.67 -9.16 -2.46
N ILE A 142 -2.32 -8.06 -2.09
CA ILE A 142 -3.77 -7.97 -1.89
C ILE A 142 -4.41 -7.14 -3.02
N PRO A 143 -5.74 -7.17 -3.20
CA PRO A 143 -6.40 -6.38 -4.25
C PRO A 143 -6.03 -4.88 -4.23
N ALA A 144 -5.82 -4.35 -3.02
CA ALA A 144 -5.43 -2.96 -2.83
C ALA A 144 -4.07 -2.62 -3.47
N THR A 145 -3.10 -3.55 -3.40
CA THR A 145 -1.77 -3.42 -4.00
C THR A 145 -1.85 -3.22 -5.51
N PHE A 146 -2.70 -4.02 -6.16
CA PHE A 146 -2.88 -3.99 -7.61
C PHE A 146 -3.59 -2.71 -8.06
N ALA A 147 -4.70 -2.37 -7.39
CA ALA A 147 -5.45 -1.16 -7.70
C ALA A 147 -4.67 0.13 -7.43
N MET A 148 -3.82 0.18 -6.40
CA MET A 148 -3.01 1.37 -6.12
C MET A 148 -2.02 1.65 -7.26
N SER A 149 -1.42 0.61 -7.87
CA SER A 149 -0.51 0.79 -9.00
C SER A 149 -1.18 1.49 -10.20
N LEU A 150 -2.43 1.13 -10.50
CA LEU A 150 -3.25 1.80 -11.53
C LEU A 150 -3.67 3.20 -11.11
N THR A 151 -4.02 3.38 -9.83
CA THR A 151 -4.45 4.65 -9.26
C THR A 151 -3.36 5.72 -9.38
N VAL A 152 -2.09 5.36 -9.14
CA VAL A 152 -0.95 6.25 -9.33
C VAL A 152 -0.86 6.73 -10.79
N TRP A 153 -1.10 5.86 -11.77
CA TRP A 153 -1.18 6.27 -13.18
C TRP A 153 -2.38 7.17 -13.46
N GLY A 154 -3.53 6.92 -12.84
CA GLY A 154 -4.69 7.81 -12.88
C GLY A 154 -4.33 9.24 -12.44
N ILE A 155 -3.69 9.35 -11.27
CA ILE A 155 -3.21 10.62 -10.73
C ILE A 155 -2.20 11.29 -11.67
N TYR A 156 -1.22 10.53 -12.19
CA TYR A 156 -0.25 11.02 -13.18
C TYR A 156 -0.93 11.66 -14.40
N PHE A 157 -1.89 10.96 -15.00
CA PHE A 157 -2.58 11.47 -16.20
C PHE A 157 -3.47 12.67 -15.89
N CYS A 158 -4.12 12.71 -14.73
CA CYS A 158 -4.89 13.87 -14.30
C CYS A 158 -4.01 15.11 -14.08
N PHE A 159 -2.82 14.99 -13.47
CA PHE A 159 -1.87 16.11 -13.38
C PHE A 159 -1.35 16.58 -14.74
N GLN A 160 -1.30 15.68 -15.72
CA GLN A 160 -1.02 16.01 -17.12
C GLN A 160 -2.26 16.55 -17.87
N GLN A 161 -3.40 16.75 -17.20
CA GLN A 161 -4.69 17.16 -17.77
C GLN A 161 -5.22 16.19 -18.86
N ARG A 162 -4.78 14.93 -18.85
CA ARG A 162 -5.29 13.86 -19.72
C ARG A 162 -6.43 13.12 -19.01
N TRP A 163 -7.52 13.84 -18.75
CA TRP A 163 -8.63 13.41 -17.89
C TRP A 163 -9.24 12.06 -18.27
N ILE A 164 -9.53 11.84 -19.55
CA ILE A 164 -10.14 10.58 -20.03
C ILE A 164 -9.30 9.37 -19.65
N ILE A 165 -7.98 9.45 -19.86
CA ILE A 165 -7.07 8.35 -19.55
C ILE A 165 -6.94 8.21 -18.03
N GLY A 166 -6.82 9.32 -17.30
CA GLY A 166 -6.78 9.28 -15.83
C GLY A 166 -7.98 8.56 -15.22
N TYR A 167 -9.19 8.90 -15.68
CA TYR A 167 -10.43 8.29 -15.21
C TYR A 167 -10.63 6.86 -15.71
N LEU A 168 -10.04 6.48 -16.86
CA LEU A 168 -9.97 5.06 -17.26
C LEU A 168 -9.14 4.24 -16.26
N PHE A 169 -7.99 4.75 -15.82
CA PHE A 169 -7.17 4.08 -14.80
C PHE A 169 -7.90 3.99 -13.45
N PHE A 170 -8.59 5.04 -13.01
CA PHE A 170 -9.44 4.98 -11.81
C PHE A 170 -10.59 3.99 -11.97
N GLY A 171 -11.24 3.96 -13.13
CA GLY A 171 -12.29 2.99 -13.47
C GLY A 171 -11.79 1.54 -13.37
N ILE A 172 -10.69 1.20 -14.04
CA ILE A 172 -10.09 -0.14 -13.97
C ILE A 172 -9.64 -0.48 -12.54
N ALA A 173 -9.07 0.48 -11.81
CA ALA A 173 -8.72 0.29 -10.40
C ALA A 173 -9.95 -0.04 -9.54
N SER A 174 -11.12 0.56 -9.83
CA SER A 174 -12.36 0.30 -9.11
C SER A 174 -12.91 -1.12 -9.32
N ILE A 175 -12.63 -1.75 -10.46
CA ILE A 175 -12.96 -3.16 -10.70
C ILE A 175 -12.14 -4.10 -9.80
N LEU A 176 -10.86 -3.79 -9.56
CA LEU A 176 -9.98 -4.62 -8.73
C LEU A 176 -10.19 -4.36 -7.22
N GLN A 177 -10.35 -3.08 -6.87
CA GLN A 177 -10.63 -2.64 -5.51
C GLN A 177 -11.44 -1.34 -5.56
N PHE A 178 -12.76 -1.47 -5.38
CA PHE A 178 -13.76 -0.42 -5.55
C PHE A 178 -13.34 0.95 -4.99
N LEU A 179 -13.03 1.01 -3.69
CA LEU A 179 -12.71 2.27 -3.01
C LEU A 179 -11.40 2.91 -3.49
N LEU A 180 -10.41 2.12 -3.92
CA LEU A 180 -9.14 2.68 -4.40
C LEU A 180 -9.23 3.24 -5.81
N GLY A 181 -10.22 2.84 -6.61
CA GLY A 181 -10.50 3.51 -7.88
C GLY A 181 -11.42 4.71 -7.73
N VAL A 182 -12.53 4.54 -7.00
CA VAL A 182 -13.59 5.55 -6.92
C VAL A 182 -13.17 6.78 -6.13
N LEU A 183 -12.62 6.62 -4.92
CA LEU A 183 -12.27 7.76 -4.06
C LEU A 183 -11.28 8.74 -4.71
N PRO A 184 -10.12 8.32 -5.25
CA PRO A 184 -9.21 9.26 -5.91
C PRO A 184 -9.82 9.84 -7.19
N GLY A 185 -10.66 9.09 -7.91
CA GLY A 185 -11.40 9.62 -9.05
C GLY A 185 -12.35 10.76 -8.67
N ILE A 186 -13.04 10.63 -7.52
CA ILE A 186 -13.88 11.68 -6.94
C ILE A 186 -13.03 12.88 -6.49
N MET A 187 -11.91 12.64 -5.83
CA MET A 187 -11.01 13.71 -5.36
C MET A 187 -10.41 14.53 -6.52
N MET A 188 -10.28 13.96 -7.72
CA MET A 188 -9.82 14.73 -8.88
C MET A 188 -10.93 15.55 -9.55
N ILE A 189 -12.21 15.39 -9.18
CA ILE A 189 -13.33 16.09 -9.83
C ILE A 189 -13.22 17.61 -9.65
N PRO A 190 -13.00 18.16 -8.43
CA PRO A 190 -12.93 19.61 -8.27
C PRO A 190 -11.77 20.24 -9.04
N ILE A 191 -10.61 19.58 -9.06
CA ILE A 191 -9.47 20.02 -9.88
C ILE A 191 -9.83 20.01 -11.37
N MET A 192 -10.39 18.90 -11.87
CA MET A 192 -10.81 18.77 -13.27
C MET A 192 -11.85 19.83 -13.67
N PHE A 193 -12.80 20.12 -12.79
CA PHE A 193 -13.84 21.12 -13.03
C PHE A 193 -13.26 22.54 -13.10
N ILE A 194 -12.42 22.91 -12.13
CA ILE A 194 -11.74 24.22 -12.12
C ILE A 194 -10.88 24.40 -13.38
N GLU A 195 -10.13 23.36 -13.79
CA GLU A 195 -9.34 23.40 -15.03
C GLU A 195 -10.21 23.44 -16.29
N GLY A 196 -11.35 22.75 -16.29
CA GLY A 196 -12.33 22.79 -17.37
C GLY A 196 -12.94 24.18 -17.55
N ILE A 197 -13.20 24.90 -16.45
CA ILE A 197 -13.63 26.31 -16.47
C ILE A 197 -12.51 27.20 -17.04
N LYS A 198 -11.29 27.08 -16.49
CA LYS A 198 -10.13 27.89 -16.92
C LYS A 198 -9.83 27.73 -18.42
N SER A 199 -9.92 26.51 -18.93
CA SER A 199 -9.66 26.16 -20.33
C SER A 199 -10.87 26.35 -21.26
N ARG A 200 -12.05 26.67 -20.73
CA ARG A 200 -13.34 26.73 -21.46
C ARG A 200 -13.72 25.41 -22.15
N GLN A 201 -13.28 24.27 -21.61
CA GLN A 201 -13.48 22.94 -22.20
C GLN A 201 -14.35 22.05 -21.29
N LEU A 202 -15.41 22.59 -20.69
CA LEU A 202 -16.31 21.86 -19.78
C LEU A 202 -16.90 20.57 -20.36
N LYS A 203 -17.08 20.49 -21.69
CA LYS A 203 -17.52 19.25 -22.36
C LYS A 203 -16.57 18.07 -22.11
N GLN A 204 -15.30 18.33 -21.83
CA GLN A 204 -14.30 17.30 -21.51
C GLN A 204 -14.42 16.75 -20.09
N VAL A 205 -15.29 17.31 -19.23
CA VAL A 205 -15.55 16.81 -17.87
C VAL A 205 -16.52 15.62 -17.90
N VAL A 206 -17.50 15.64 -18.81
CA VAL A 206 -18.59 14.67 -18.85
C VAL A 206 -18.08 13.24 -19.14
N LEU A 207 -17.24 13.09 -20.17
CA LEU A 207 -16.75 11.76 -20.57
C LEU A 207 -15.91 11.06 -19.48
N PRO A 208 -14.93 11.71 -18.82
CA PRO A 208 -14.24 11.13 -17.66
C PRO A 208 -15.19 10.66 -16.55
N LEU A 209 -16.21 11.43 -16.22
CA LEU A 209 -17.21 11.03 -15.21
C LEU A 209 -18.01 9.81 -15.65
N ILE A 210 -18.46 9.78 -16.91
CA ILE A 210 -19.13 8.60 -17.49
C ILE A 210 -18.24 7.37 -17.39
N ILE A 211 -16.93 7.51 -17.66
CA ILE A 211 -15.99 6.39 -17.55
C ILE A 211 -15.89 5.91 -16.10
N LEU A 212 -15.62 6.80 -15.14
CA LEU A 212 -15.48 6.40 -13.73
C LEU A 212 -16.76 5.76 -13.19
N PHE A 213 -17.91 6.42 -13.37
CA PHE A 213 -19.17 5.90 -12.87
C PHE A 213 -19.67 4.69 -13.68
N GLY A 214 -19.33 4.57 -14.96
CA GLY A 214 -19.59 3.38 -15.76
C GLY A 214 -18.86 2.17 -15.20
N PHE A 215 -17.56 2.27 -14.93
CA PHE A 215 -16.78 1.20 -14.31
C PHE A 215 -17.23 0.90 -12.87
N ALA A 216 -17.53 1.95 -12.07
CA ALA A 216 -18.08 1.75 -10.73
C ALA A 216 -19.44 1.02 -10.78
N SER A 217 -20.27 1.31 -11.79
CA SER A 217 -21.57 0.65 -12.00
C SER A 217 -21.41 -0.82 -12.39
N LEU A 218 -20.36 -1.21 -13.12
CA LEU A 218 -20.07 -2.61 -13.41
C LEU A 218 -19.86 -3.46 -12.14
N VAL A 219 -19.48 -2.82 -11.02
CA VAL A 219 -19.36 -3.49 -9.72
C VAL A 219 -20.63 -3.32 -8.90
N TYR A 220 -21.09 -2.08 -8.73
CA TYR A 220 -22.17 -1.76 -7.79
C TYR A 220 -23.56 -2.22 -8.29
N LEU A 221 -23.84 -2.10 -9.59
CA LEU A 221 -25.16 -2.46 -10.13
C LEU A 221 -25.43 -3.96 -10.03
N PRO A 222 -24.52 -4.88 -10.40
CA PRO A 222 -24.76 -6.29 -10.18
C PRO A 222 -24.92 -6.62 -8.70
N MET A 223 -24.13 -6.02 -7.79
CA MET A 223 -24.32 -6.21 -6.35
C MET A 223 -25.72 -5.79 -5.88
N LEU A 224 -26.25 -4.69 -6.40
CA LEU A 224 -27.61 -4.24 -6.09
C LEU A 224 -28.65 -5.24 -6.63
N LEU A 225 -28.51 -5.64 -7.91
CA LEU A 225 -29.44 -6.54 -8.59
C LEU A 225 -29.44 -7.97 -8.02
N THR A 226 -28.30 -8.45 -7.52
CA THR A 226 -28.18 -9.78 -6.90
C THR A 226 -28.50 -9.79 -5.40
N GLY A 227 -28.91 -8.65 -4.83
CA GLY A 227 -29.20 -8.53 -3.41
C GLY A 227 -27.96 -8.67 -2.51
N THR A 228 -26.78 -8.31 -3.01
CA THR A 228 -25.55 -8.24 -2.21
C THR A 228 -25.49 -6.98 -1.37
N THR A 229 -26.12 -5.88 -1.79
CA THR A 229 -26.12 -4.63 -1.04
C THR A 229 -27.50 -3.98 -1.10
N SER A 230 -27.84 -3.23 -0.05
CA SER A 230 -29.04 -2.38 -0.02
C SER A 230 -30.32 -3.20 -0.14
N THR A 231 -30.38 -4.31 0.58
CA THR A 231 -31.57 -5.20 0.60
C THR A 231 -32.58 -4.83 1.69
N ASP A 232 -32.33 -3.72 2.40
CA ASP A 232 -33.07 -3.27 3.59
C ASP A 232 -33.19 -4.32 4.70
N LYS A 233 -32.39 -5.39 4.64
CA LYS A 233 -32.35 -6.43 5.66
C LYS A 233 -31.72 -5.92 6.95
N LEU A 234 -30.75 -5.01 6.88
CA LEU A 234 -30.11 -4.37 8.03
C LEU A 234 -30.48 -2.88 8.04
N SER A 235 -30.82 -2.34 9.20
CA SER A 235 -30.94 -0.89 9.35
C SER A 235 -29.56 -0.24 9.21
N ASN A 236 -29.50 1.08 8.97
CA ASN A 236 -28.22 1.79 8.89
C ASN A 236 -27.44 1.67 10.20
N GLU A 237 -28.12 1.78 11.33
CA GLU A 237 -27.55 1.68 12.68
C GLU A 237 -27.02 0.27 12.94
N GLU A 238 -27.80 -0.77 12.60
CA GLU A 238 -27.37 -2.16 12.74
C GLU A 238 -26.15 -2.45 11.86
N PHE A 239 -26.14 -1.99 10.60
CA PHE A 239 -25.01 -2.14 9.70
C PHE A 239 -23.76 -1.43 10.23
N VAL A 240 -23.88 -0.16 10.65
CA VAL A 240 -22.76 0.63 11.16
C VAL A 240 -22.20 0.03 12.45
N PHE A 241 -23.06 -0.50 13.32
CA PHE A 241 -22.63 -1.22 14.51
C PHE A 241 -21.80 -2.45 14.16
N ILE A 242 -22.33 -3.36 13.34
CA ILE A 242 -21.63 -4.61 12.99
C ILE A 242 -20.36 -4.34 12.16
N TYR A 243 -20.47 -3.51 11.12
CA TYR A 243 -19.38 -3.28 10.18
C TYR A 243 -18.35 -2.27 10.67
N GLY A 244 -18.83 -1.17 11.26
CA GLY A 244 -18.02 -0.06 11.76
C GLY A 244 -17.42 -0.38 13.12
N TRP A 245 -18.24 -0.48 14.16
CA TRP A 245 -17.77 -0.63 15.54
C TRP A 245 -17.13 -1.99 15.83
N VAL A 246 -17.74 -3.09 15.37
CA VAL A 246 -17.21 -4.43 15.63
C VAL A 246 -16.10 -4.80 14.65
N ARG A 247 -16.39 -4.80 13.34
CA ARG A 247 -15.49 -5.43 12.36
C ARG A 247 -14.29 -4.57 11.96
N ASN A 248 -14.46 -3.28 11.72
CA ASN A 248 -13.41 -2.41 11.17
C ASN A 248 -13.32 -1.02 11.86
N PRO A 249 -13.29 -0.94 13.20
CA PRO A 249 -13.35 0.35 13.87
C PRO A 249 -12.12 1.23 13.53
N HIS A 250 -10.96 0.60 13.38
CA HIS A 250 -9.71 1.24 12.96
C HIS A 250 -9.77 1.92 11.58
N HIS A 251 -10.70 1.57 10.69
CA HIS A 251 -10.88 2.18 9.38
C HIS A 251 -12.08 3.15 9.30
N ILE A 252 -13.06 3.00 10.19
CA ILE A 252 -14.41 3.55 10.00
C ILE A 252 -14.80 4.50 11.14
N ILE A 253 -14.33 4.25 12.36
CA ILE A 253 -14.73 4.97 13.57
C ILE A 253 -13.61 5.91 14.00
N PRO A 254 -13.67 7.21 13.65
CA PRO A 254 -12.79 8.22 14.20
C PRO A 254 -12.53 8.14 15.70
N ASP A 255 -13.55 7.81 16.49
CA ASP A 255 -13.41 7.75 17.94
C ASP A 255 -12.53 6.60 18.45
N TYR A 256 -12.35 5.56 17.63
CA TYR A 256 -11.43 4.47 17.89
C TYR A 256 -9.96 4.90 17.86
N TRP A 257 -9.62 5.97 17.13
CA TRP A 257 -8.25 6.45 17.07
C TRP A 257 -7.90 7.19 18.37
N ASN A 258 -6.92 6.68 19.12
CA ASN A 258 -6.41 7.33 20.33
C ASN A 258 -6.00 8.79 20.04
N TRP A 259 -6.21 9.70 21.01
CA TRP A 259 -5.81 11.10 20.92
C TRP A 259 -4.36 11.31 20.45
N LYS A 260 -3.43 10.42 20.81
CA LYS A 260 -2.04 10.46 20.34
C LYS A 260 -1.93 10.31 18.82
N ILE A 261 -2.71 9.41 18.23
CA ILE A 261 -2.76 9.18 16.77
C ILE A 261 -3.41 10.38 16.08
N ARG A 262 -4.49 10.94 16.65
CA ARG A 262 -5.15 12.13 16.10
C ARG A 262 -4.22 13.34 16.09
N LEU A 263 -3.50 13.58 17.19
CA LEU A 263 -2.51 14.65 17.29
C LEU A 263 -1.38 14.46 16.27
N ASP A 264 -0.83 13.25 16.19
CA ASP A 264 0.23 12.93 15.23
C ASP A 264 -0.25 13.18 13.79
N PHE A 265 -1.49 12.80 13.45
CA PHE A 265 -2.08 13.06 12.14
C PHE A 265 -2.25 14.56 11.85
N ILE A 266 -2.73 15.35 12.80
CA ILE A 266 -2.85 16.80 12.65
C ILE A 266 -1.46 17.42 12.40
N CYS A 267 -0.47 17.05 13.21
CA CYS A 267 0.91 17.49 13.02
C CYS A 267 1.46 17.09 11.65
N PHE A 268 1.21 15.86 11.20
CA PHE A 268 1.60 15.38 9.88
C PHE A 268 1.03 16.26 8.75
N ILE A 269 -0.26 16.57 8.80
CA ILE A 269 -0.92 17.42 7.79
C ILE A 269 -0.36 18.85 7.83
N LEU A 270 -0.22 19.44 9.02
CA LEU A 270 0.32 20.79 9.17
C LEU A 270 1.78 20.87 8.67
N GLY A 271 2.61 19.90 9.02
CA GLY A 271 4.00 19.80 8.55
C GLY A 271 4.07 19.64 7.03
N GLY A 272 3.12 18.90 6.46
CA GLY A 272 3.00 18.73 5.01
C GLY A 272 2.59 20.02 4.30
N CYS A 273 1.63 20.76 4.84
CA CYS A 273 1.22 22.07 4.33
C CYS A 273 2.38 23.07 4.37
N LEU A 274 3.17 23.09 5.46
CA LEU A 274 4.38 23.92 5.55
C LEU A 274 5.40 23.57 4.47
N CYS A 275 5.65 22.27 4.22
CA CYS A 275 6.51 21.82 3.12
C CYS A 275 6.00 22.28 1.75
N ILE A 276 4.70 22.10 1.46
CA ILE A 276 4.07 22.55 0.20
C ILE A 276 4.23 24.07 0.03
N HIS A 277 4.03 24.83 1.11
CA HIS A 277 4.22 26.26 1.11
C HIS A 277 5.67 26.65 0.81
N LYS A 278 6.64 25.95 1.41
CA LYS A 278 8.07 26.25 1.29
C LYS A 278 8.70 25.87 -0.05
N VAL A 279 8.09 24.97 -0.83
CA VAL A 279 8.59 24.64 -2.17
C VAL A 279 8.66 25.91 -3.03
N ASP A 280 9.88 26.32 -3.36
CA ASP A 280 10.15 27.48 -4.21
C ASP A 280 9.95 27.07 -5.67
N VAL A 281 8.93 27.62 -6.31
CA VAL A 281 8.63 27.34 -7.72
C VAL A 281 9.65 27.99 -8.66
N ALA A 282 10.14 29.18 -8.32
CA ALA A 282 10.98 29.99 -9.22
C ALA A 282 12.41 29.44 -9.39
N LYS A 283 13.01 28.85 -8.35
CA LYS A 283 14.40 28.35 -8.41
C LYS A 283 14.58 27.07 -9.23
N SER A 284 13.51 26.33 -9.55
CA SER A 284 13.63 25.14 -10.42
C SER A 284 13.83 25.51 -11.89
N GLU A 285 13.37 26.69 -12.33
CA GLU A 285 13.59 27.20 -13.69
C GLU A 285 15.02 27.74 -13.87
N ASP A 286 15.58 28.39 -12.85
CA ASP A 286 16.97 28.87 -12.85
C ASP A 286 17.99 27.73 -13.04
N PHE A 287 17.66 26.49 -12.68
CA PHE A 287 18.51 25.32 -12.94
C PHE A 287 18.59 24.96 -14.44
N LEU A 288 17.50 25.11 -15.21
CA LEU A 288 17.55 24.90 -16.66
C LEU A 288 18.45 25.95 -17.34
N GLN A 289 18.47 27.17 -16.81
CA GLN A 289 19.37 28.23 -17.31
C GLN A 289 20.81 28.10 -16.80
N ASN A 290 21.04 27.68 -15.55
CA ASN A 290 22.36 27.66 -14.92
C ASN A 290 23.14 26.35 -15.03
N SER A 291 22.50 25.23 -15.40
CA SER A 291 23.23 24.02 -15.79
C SER A 291 24.15 24.33 -16.97
N GLU A 292 25.34 23.71 -17.05
CA GLU A 292 26.27 23.95 -18.18
C GLU A 292 25.62 23.69 -19.55
N ILE A 293 24.57 22.87 -19.62
CA ILE A 293 23.77 22.65 -20.83
C ILE A 293 23.05 23.95 -21.26
N GLY A 294 22.50 24.72 -20.30
CA GLY A 294 21.91 26.04 -20.53
C GLY A 294 22.95 27.10 -20.90
N LYS A 295 24.12 27.09 -20.23
CA LYS A 295 25.23 27.99 -20.54
C LYS A 295 25.84 27.73 -21.91
N ILE A 296 26.03 26.47 -22.33
CA ILE A 296 26.53 26.10 -23.66
C ILE A 296 25.55 26.57 -24.76
N PHE A 297 24.24 26.56 -24.49
CA PHE A 297 23.23 27.03 -25.45
C PHE A 297 23.13 28.55 -25.53
N PHE A 298 23.22 29.27 -24.40
CA PHE A 298 23.15 30.74 -24.38
C PHE A 298 24.44 31.41 -24.89
N PHE A 299 25.61 30.85 -24.58
CA PHE A 299 26.89 31.39 -25.07
C PHE A 299 27.04 31.26 -26.59
N ARG A 300 26.39 30.26 -27.20
CA ARG A 300 26.39 30.06 -28.66
C ARG A 300 25.46 31.03 -29.41
N ALA A 301 24.52 31.66 -28.71
CA ALA A 301 23.62 32.68 -29.28
C ALA A 301 24.19 34.10 -29.20
N SER A 302 25.18 34.36 -28.34
CA SER A 302 25.71 35.70 -28.06
C SER A 302 27.15 35.95 -28.54
N GLY A 303 27.81 34.98 -29.19
CA GLY A 303 29.24 35.07 -29.52
C GLY A 303 29.56 35.10 -31.01
N LYS A 304 29.95 36.31 -31.48
CA LYS A 304 30.74 36.66 -32.69
C LYS A 304 29.98 37.21 -33.90
N GLY A 305 29.89 38.53 -33.94
CA GLY A 305 29.92 39.31 -35.18
C GLY A 305 31.29 39.20 -35.86
N GLY A 306 31.29 39.08 -37.19
CA GLY A 306 32.51 39.03 -37.99
C GLY A 306 32.32 38.51 -39.42
N LYS A 307 31.98 39.43 -40.32
CA LYS A 307 32.09 39.40 -41.80
C LYS A 307 31.27 38.39 -42.62
N VAL A 308 30.60 38.99 -43.59
CA VAL A 308 29.68 38.43 -44.59
C VAL A 308 30.40 37.50 -45.55
N GLY A 309 29.93 36.25 -45.62
CA GLY A 309 30.20 35.29 -46.69
C GLY A 309 28.94 34.46 -46.93
N LYS A 310 28.47 34.42 -48.19
CA LYS A 310 27.26 33.71 -48.63
C LYS A 310 27.25 32.26 -48.14
N ILE A 311 26.37 31.94 -47.18
CA ILE A 311 26.02 30.57 -46.81
C ILE A 311 24.58 30.32 -47.23
N LYS A 312 24.40 29.31 -48.09
CA LYS A 312 23.13 28.76 -48.56
C LYS A 312 22.14 28.58 -47.39
N GLU A 313 20.89 28.96 -47.63
CA GLU A 313 19.75 28.60 -46.78
C GLU A 313 19.76 27.10 -46.47
N ILE A 314 20.09 26.74 -45.24
CA ILE A 314 19.73 25.44 -44.67
C ILE A 314 18.32 25.59 -44.10
N LYS A 315 17.32 25.36 -44.96
CA LYS A 315 15.98 24.93 -44.53
C LYS A 315 16.12 23.53 -43.94
N GLY A 316 16.43 23.42 -42.65
CA GLY A 316 16.67 22.15 -41.99
C GLY A 316 16.34 22.16 -40.50
N ARG A 317 15.26 21.44 -40.14
CA ARG A 317 14.89 20.96 -38.80
C ARG A 317 14.83 21.97 -37.66
N LYS A 318 13.69 22.67 -37.59
CA LYS A 318 13.15 23.30 -36.37
C LYS A 318 12.40 22.30 -35.45
N LYS A 319 12.66 20.99 -35.54
CA LYS A 319 11.77 19.93 -35.02
C LYS A 319 12.19 19.23 -33.72
N ASP A 320 13.32 19.55 -33.11
CA ASP A 320 13.83 18.80 -31.94
C ASP A 320 14.17 19.67 -30.70
N LEU A 321 13.41 20.76 -30.44
CA LEU A 321 13.37 21.36 -29.10
C LEU A 321 12.22 20.74 -28.31
N ILE A 322 12.45 19.58 -27.70
CA ILE A 322 11.57 19.07 -26.64
C ILE A 322 12.03 19.75 -25.35
N PHE A 323 11.38 20.87 -25.01
CA PHE A 323 11.44 21.45 -23.67
C PHE A 323 11.17 20.34 -22.64
N THR A 324 12.06 20.13 -21.69
CA THR A 324 11.70 19.50 -20.41
C THR A 324 10.79 20.48 -19.67
N ASN A 325 9.50 20.48 -20.05
CA ASN A 325 8.42 21.24 -19.41
C ASN A 325 8.13 20.63 -18.03
N ALA A 326 9.05 20.78 -17.08
CA ALA A 326 8.70 20.63 -15.68
C ALA A 326 7.65 21.70 -15.38
N ARG A 327 6.43 21.29 -15.00
CA ARG A 327 5.39 22.23 -14.64
C ARG A 327 5.70 22.79 -13.26
N CYS A 328 5.55 24.10 -13.11
CA CYS A 328 5.46 24.74 -11.81
C CYS A 328 4.48 23.97 -10.93
N LEU A 329 4.88 23.71 -9.68
CA LEU A 329 4.01 23.12 -8.67
C LEU A 329 2.84 24.07 -8.39
N GLU A 330 1.67 23.73 -8.92
CA GLU A 330 0.42 24.42 -8.61
C GLU A 330 -0.08 24.03 -7.22
N LYS A 331 0.46 24.71 -6.18
CA LYS A 331 0.22 24.42 -4.76
C LYS A 331 -1.27 24.26 -4.39
N TRP A 332 -2.16 25.02 -5.05
CA TRP A 332 -3.61 24.94 -4.81
C TRP A 332 -4.20 23.54 -5.05
N LYS A 333 -3.68 22.78 -6.03
CA LYS A 333 -4.14 21.40 -6.31
C LYS A 333 -3.83 20.46 -5.14
N PHE A 334 -2.68 20.67 -4.51
CA PHE A 334 -2.21 19.85 -3.39
C PHE A 334 -3.04 20.16 -2.14
N TYR A 335 -3.25 21.44 -1.84
CA TYR A 335 -4.10 21.86 -0.73
C TYR A 335 -5.55 21.38 -0.90
N LEU A 336 -6.07 21.38 -2.13
CA LEU A 336 -7.43 20.91 -2.39
C LEU A 336 -7.59 19.41 -2.08
N ILE A 337 -6.67 18.56 -2.54
CA ILE A 337 -6.68 17.11 -2.22
C ILE A 337 -6.54 16.87 -0.70
N ILE A 338 -5.70 17.64 -0.01
CA ILE A 338 -5.53 17.55 1.45
C ILE A 338 -6.83 17.97 2.16
N ALA A 339 -7.43 19.08 1.75
CA ALA A 339 -8.68 19.59 2.31
C ALA A 339 -9.84 18.63 2.10
N GLU A 340 -9.96 18.04 0.90
CA GLU A 340 -10.96 17.01 0.60
C GLU A 340 -10.79 15.77 1.48
N SER A 341 -9.55 15.37 1.77
CA SER A 341 -9.28 14.24 2.67
C SER A 341 -9.68 14.54 4.12
N ILE A 342 -9.40 15.75 4.63
CA ILE A 342 -9.87 16.19 5.95
C ILE A 342 -11.40 16.24 5.98
N PHE A 343 -12.01 16.81 4.93
CA PHE A 343 -13.46 16.89 4.82
C PHE A 343 -14.10 15.50 4.78
N ALA A 344 -13.51 14.54 4.08
CA ALA A 344 -13.96 13.16 4.06
C ALA A 344 -13.90 12.51 5.45
N LEU A 345 -12.85 12.75 6.24
CA LEU A 345 -12.79 12.30 7.64
C LEU A 345 -13.89 12.94 8.50
N PHE A 346 -14.15 14.23 8.32
CA PHE A 346 -15.23 14.94 9.00
C PHE A 346 -16.61 14.35 8.65
N LEU A 347 -16.87 14.09 7.36
CA LEU A 347 -18.09 13.42 6.93
C LEU A 347 -18.18 11.99 7.48
N GLY A 348 -17.06 11.29 7.58
CA GLY A 348 -16.97 9.99 8.22
C GLY A 348 -17.44 10.06 9.68
N TYR A 349 -16.96 11.02 10.46
CA TYR A 349 -17.42 11.24 11.83
C TYR A 349 -18.94 11.51 11.89
N ILE A 350 -19.43 12.49 11.13
CA ILE A 350 -20.84 12.89 11.15
C ILE A 350 -21.77 11.74 10.76
N PHE A 351 -21.47 11.04 9.66
CA PHE A 351 -22.39 10.06 9.07
C PHE A 351 -22.12 8.61 9.49
N VAL A 352 -21.17 8.37 10.39
CA VAL A 352 -20.94 7.04 10.96
C VAL A 352 -21.19 7.05 12.47
N GLU A 353 -20.76 8.09 13.18
CA GLU A 353 -20.89 8.14 14.64
C GLU A 353 -22.11 8.96 15.10
N VAL A 354 -22.35 10.13 14.49
CA VAL A 354 -23.44 11.02 14.93
C VAL A 354 -24.79 10.64 14.30
N TYR A 355 -24.81 10.39 12.99
CA TYR A 355 -25.98 9.96 12.23
C TYR A 355 -25.61 8.74 11.38
N PRO A 356 -25.68 7.52 11.95
CA PRO A 356 -25.19 6.31 11.31
C PRO A 356 -25.85 6.07 9.95
N LEU A 357 -25.05 6.09 8.88
CA LEU A 357 -25.47 5.76 7.52
C LEU A 357 -24.57 4.68 6.93
N ALA A 358 -25.18 3.57 6.49
CA ALA A 358 -24.44 2.43 5.94
C ALA A 358 -23.59 2.82 4.72
N LEU A 359 -24.06 3.77 3.91
CA LEU A 359 -23.31 4.29 2.75
C LEU A 359 -21.95 4.85 3.16
N PHE A 360 -21.89 5.68 4.21
CA PHE A 360 -20.64 6.33 4.64
C PHE A 360 -19.69 5.33 5.31
N ALA A 361 -20.23 4.35 6.04
CA ALA A 361 -19.43 3.25 6.57
C ALA A 361 -18.83 2.39 5.43
N LYS A 362 -19.60 2.09 4.36
CA LYS A 362 -19.12 1.36 3.17
C LYS A 362 -18.03 2.12 2.40
N LEU A 363 -18.10 3.45 2.36
CA LEU A 363 -17.09 4.29 1.69
C LEU A 363 -15.74 4.31 2.41
N GLN A 364 -15.71 3.98 3.71
CA GLN A 364 -14.51 3.95 4.55
C GLN A 364 -13.62 5.19 4.31
N LEU A 365 -14.17 6.38 4.57
CA LEU A 365 -13.58 7.66 4.14
C LEU A 365 -12.15 7.91 4.64
N ALA A 366 -11.68 7.22 5.69
CA ALA A 366 -10.25 7.22 6.06
C ALA A 366 -9.31 6.78 4.93
N ARG A 367 -9.81 6.06 3.91
CA ARG A 367 -9.06 5.68 2.70
C ARG A 367 -8.72 6.83 1.76
N THR A 368 -9.18 8.06 2.02
CA THR A 368 -8.71 9.26 1.31
C THR A 368 -7.37 9.76 1.83
N VAL A 369 -6.96 9.38 3.04
CA VAL A 369 -5.72 9.84 3.69
C VAL A 369 -4.45 9.49 2.90
N PRO A 370 -4.29 8.28 2.33
CA PRO A 370 -3.13 7.95 1.50
C PRO A 370 -2.90 8.92 0.33
N PHE A 371 -3.96 9.51 -0.25
CA PHE A 371 -3.83 10.45 -1.37
C PHE A 371 -3.34 11.82 -0.91
N ALA A 372 -3.79 12.30 0.26
CA ALA A 372 -3.22 13.48 0.90
C ALA A 372 -1.74 13.26 1.28
N GLN A 373 -1.42 12.08 1.83
CA GLN A 373 -0.05 11.67 2.13
C GLN A 373 0.84 11.67 0.87
N LEU A 374 0.34 11.16 -0.26
CA LEU A 374 1.07 11.18 -1.53
C LEU A 374 1.40 12.62 -1.98
N MET A 375 0.46 13.57 -1.83
CA MET A 375 0.72 14.99 -2.14
C MET A 375 1.84 15.57 -1.27
N ILE A 376 1.83 15.24 0.02
CA ILE A 376 2.88 15.65 0.96
C ILE A 376 4.22 15.04 0.57
N PHE A 377 4.27 13.77 0.19
CA PHE A 377 5.51 13.10 -0.22
C PHE A 377 6.10 13.69 -1.50
N ILE A 378 5.28 14.08 -2.47
CA ILE A 378 5.75 14.79 -3.66
C ILE A 378 6.41 16.12 -3.25
N ALA A 379 5.76 16.91 -2.40
CA ALA A 379 6.30 18.19 -1.94
C ALA A 379 7.61 18.02 -1.14
N VAL A 380 7.68 17.02 -0.26
CA VAL A 380 8.90 16.68 0.50
C VAL A 380 10.03 16.25 -0.43
N GLY A 381 9.76 15.41 -1.43
CA GLY A 381 10.77 15.00 -2.41
C GLY A 381 11.39 16.20 -3.15
N ILE A 382 10.55 17.16 -3.56
CA ILE A 382 11.01 18.40 -4.19
C ILE A 382 11.83 19.24 -3.22
N LEU A 383 11.33 19.46 -2.00
CA LEU A 383 12.00 20.28 -0.98
C LEU A 383 13.36 19.70 -0.56
N VAL A 384 13.47 18.39 -0.36
CA VAL A 384 14.75 17.75 -0.05
C VAL A 384 15.75 17.93 -1.20
N SER A 385 15.29 17.85 -2.45
CA SER A 385 16.15 18.14 -3.59
C SER A 385 16.62 19.59 -3.61
N GLN A 386 15.78 20.55 -3.21
CA GLN A 386 16.16 21.96 -3.10
C GLN A 386 17.16 22.18 -1.95
N LEU A 387 16.94 21.55 -0.79
CA LEU A 387 17.85 21.59 0.35
C LEU A 387 19.22 20.99 -0.01
N TYR A 388 19.24 19.88 -0.76
CA TYR A 388 20.48 19.31 -1.28
C TYR A 388 21.25 20.32 -2.14
N GLN A 389 20.57 20.98 -3.08
CA GLN A 389 21.18 22.01 -3.94
C GLN A 389 21.72 23.21 -3.15
N GLN A 390 21.15 23.50 -1.99
CA GLN A 390 21.60 24.55 -1.08
C GLN A 390 22.74 24.09 -0.14
N GLY A 391 23.23 22.85 -0.27
CA GLY A 391 24.26 22.29 0.63
C GLY A 391 23.72 21.82 1.99
N ASN A 392 22.40 21.73 2.16
CA ASN A 392 21.70 21.43 3.41
C ASN A 392 21.11 20.01 3.45
N LEU A 393 21.83 19.02 2.90
CA LEU A 393 21.35 17.64 2.81
C LEU A 393 20.98 17.04 4.17
N GLY A 394 21.70 17.38 5.24
CA GLY A 394 21.41 16.89 6.60
C GLY A 394 19.98 17.17 7.04
N VAL A 395 19.46 18.37 6.75
CA VAL A 395 18.07 18.73 7.07
C VAL A 395 17.09 17.95 6.20
N GLY A 396 17.42 17.76 4.91
CA GLY A 396 16.63 16.93 4.00
C GLY A 396 16.51 15.47 4.47
N LEU A 397 17.61 14.89 4.97
CA LEU A 397 17.60 13.55 5.55
C LEU A 397 16.76 13.46 6.83
N LEU A 398 16.82 14.47 7.70
CA LEU A 398 15.98 14.52 8.90
C LEU A 398 14.49 14.58 8.57
N LEU A 399 14.09 15.33 7.52
CA LEU A 399 12.71 15.31 7.03
C LEU A 399 12.29 13.88 6.61
N ILE A 400 13.12 13.19 5.83
CA ILE A 400 12.83 11.82 5.39
C ILE A 400 12.71 10.88 6.60
N ILE A 401 13.65 10.95 7.54
CA ILE A 401 13.67 10.11 8.74
C ILE A 401 12.42 10.34 9.58
N SER A 402 12.01 11.59 9.78
CA SER A 402 10.81 11.93 10.56
C SER A 402 9.54 11.26 10.02
N LEU A 403 9.45 11.10 8.69
CA LEU A 403 8.29 10.50 8.01
C LEU A 403 8.25 8.97 8.06
N ILE A 404 9.29 8.31 8.55
CA ILE A 404 9.35 6.84 8.71
C ILE A 404 9.47 6.39 10.17
N LEU A 405 9.41 7.34 11.12
CA LEU A 405 9.35 7.06 12.55
C LEU A 405 8.05 6.31 12.91
N PRO A 406 8.05 5.54 14.01
CA PRO A 406 6.83 4.89 14.49
C PRO A 406 5.81 5.91 15.01
N VAL A 407 4.52 5.60 14.82
CA VAL A 407 3.40 6.34 15.41
C VAL A 407 3.50 6.25 16.95
N PRO A 408 3.29 7.35 17.71
CA PRO A 408 2.77 8.66 17.31
C PRO A 408 3.86 9.75 17.17
N TYR A 409 5.07 9.40 16.72
CA TYR A 409 6.18 10.37 16.62
C TYR A 409 6.41 10.87 15.18
N GLN A 410 5.74 10.28 14.20
CA GLN A 410 5.99 10.54 12.78
C GLN A 410 5.59 11.97 12.39
N GLY A 411 4.33 12.33 12.63
CA GLY A 411 3.79 13.64 12.32
C GLY A 411 4.29 14.75 13.24
N ILE A 412 4.45 14.48 14.55
CA ILE A 412 4.96 15.46 15.51
C ILE A 412 6.38 15.89 15.14
N CYS A 413 7.30 14.95 14.94
CA CYS A 413 8.68 15.27 14.56
C CYS A 413 8.75 15.94 13.18
N PHE A 414 7.94 15.47 12.23
CA PHE A 414 7.86 16.07 10.90
C PHE A 414 7.37 17.53 10.96
N PHE A 415 6.33 17.82 11.76
CA PHE A 415 5.84 19.17 11.96
C PHE A 415 6.89 20.10 12.56
N LEU A 416 7.56 19.69 13.63
CA LEU A 416 8.60 20.50 14.28
C LEU A 416 9.76 20.82 13.32
N LEU A 417 10.18 19.85 12.52
CA LEU A 417 11.19 20.05 11.48
C LEU A 417 10.72 21.00 10.38
N SER A 418 9.50 20.81 9.86
CA SER A 418 8.91 21.69 8.84
C SER A 418 8.73 23.12 9.35
N LEU A 419 8.33 23.28 10.62
CA LEU A 419 8.22 24.58 11.29
C LEU A 419 9.59 25.23 11.45
N GLY A 420 10.59 24.46 11.88
CA GLY A 420 11.98 24.92 11.96
C GLY A 420 12.50 25.43 10.61
N LEU A 421 12.24 24.72 9.51
CA LEU A 421 12.59 25.17 8.16
C LEU A 421 11.93 26.48 7.75
N PHE A 422 10.75 26.79 8.31
CA PHE A 422 10.04 28.03 8.02
C PHE A 422 10.60 29.23 8.79
N PHE A 423 10.94 29.05 10.08
CA PHE A 423 11.36 30.15 10.96
C PHE A 423 12.87 30.30 11.14
N LEU A 424 13.64 29.23 11.00
CA LEU A 424 15.06 29.17 11.39
C LEU A 424 16.03 29.36 10.22
N GLU A 425 15.62 29.99 9.12
CA GLU A 425 16.49 30.33 7.97
C GLU A 425 17.78 31.09 8.37
N LYS A 426 17.81 31.70 9.57
CA LYS A 426 18.94 32.48 10.08
C LYS A 426 19.87 31.72 11.06
N TRP A 427 19.51 30.53 11.53
CA TRP A 427 20.33 29.80 12.49
C TRP A 427 21.31 28.85 11.79
N SER A 428 22.45 28.61 12.44
CA SER A 428 23.38 27.54 12.06
C SER A 428 22.67 26.19 12.18
N TYR A 429 22.04 25.74 11.07
CA TYR A 429 21.33 24.48 10.93
C TYR A 429 22.16 23.28 11.39
N LYS A 430 23.50 23.42 11.42
CA LYS A 430 24.42 22.42 11.99
C LYS A 430 24.07 22.06 13.43
N LEU A 431 23.79 23.04 14.30
CA LEU A 431 23.51 22.76 15.71
C LEU A 431 22.17 22.02 15.91
N VAL A 432 21.13 22.42 15.17
CA VAL A 432 19.82 21.76 15.20
C VAL A 432 19.91 20.35 14.64
N VAL A 433 20.65 20.14 13.54
CA VAL A 433 20.89 18.82 12.98
C VAL A 433 21.61 17.92 13.98
N TRP A 434 22.65 18.43 14.66
CA TRP A 434 23.35 17.66 15.70
C TRP A 434 22.46 17.31 16.88
N LEU A 435 21.62 18.24 17.36
CA LEU A 435 20.69 17.98 18.46
C LEU A 435 19.65 16.93 18.10
N ILE A 436 19.14 16.94 16.87
CA ILE A 436 18.14 15.96 16.40
C ILE A 436 18.78 14.60 16.13
N VAL A 437 19.99 14.56 15.55
CA VAL A 437 20.75 13.31 15.39
C VAL A 437 21.06 12.70 16.76
N LEU A 438 21.48 13.52 17.73
CA LEU A 438 21.73 13.07 19.09
C LEU A 438 20.45 12.55 19.77
N ALA A 439 19.34 13.27 19.66
CA ALA A 439 18.05 12.83 20.18
C ALA A 439 17.56 11.53 19.51
N GLY A 440 17.77 11.38 18.20
CA GLY A 440 17.46 10.17 17.45
C GLY A 440 18.34 8.98 17.86
N LEU A 441 19.63 9.21 18.09
CA LEU A 441 20.57 8.21 18.64
C LEU A 441 20.16 7.78 20.05
N ILE A 442 19.84 8.74 20.92
CA ILE A 442 19.36 8.46 22.29
C ILE A 442 18.07 7.65 22.24
N PHE A 443 17.11 8.02 21.39
CA PHE A 443 15.86 7.30 21.21
C PHE A 443 16.07 5.88 20.68
N PHE A 444 16.96 5.71 19.70
CA PHE A 444 17.33 4.41 19.15
C PHE A 444 18.00 3.51 20.19
N LEU A 445 18.90 4.06 21.01
CA LEU A 445 19.54 3.33 22.11
C LEU A 445 18.59 3.04 23.27
N TRP A 446 17.54 3.84 23.45
CA TRP A 446 16.49 3.63 24.46
C TRP A 446 15.55 2.49 24.07
N GLN A 447 15.22 2.33 22.78
CA GLN A 447 14.49 1.15 22.34
C GLN A 447 15.39 -0.08 22.42
N SER A 448 15.02 -1.06 23.25
CA SER A 448 15.68 -2.36 23.26
C SER A 448 15.65 -2.93 21.82
N PRO A 449 16.80 -3.15 21.17
CA PRO A 449 16.82 -3.64 19.80
C PRO A 449 16.35 -5.09 19.81
N THR A 450 15.09 -5.31 19.45
CA THR A 450 14.67 -6.64 19.01
C THR A 450 15.31 -6.91 17.65
N ASP A 451 15.72 -8.15 17.38
CA ASP A 451 16.31 -8.55 16.07
C ASP A 451 15.44 -8.10 14.88
N SER A 452 14.12 -8.10 15.07
CA SER A 452 13.14 -7.65 14.07
C SER A 452 13.22 -6.15 13.76
N SER A 453 13.50 -5.30 14.74
CA SER A 453 13.56 -3.85 14.57
C SER A 453 14.83 -3.43 13.83
N PHE A 454 15.96 -4.06 14.16
CA PHE A 454 17.22 -3.84 13.47
C PHE A 454 17.16 -4.27 12.00
N ASN A 455 16.62 -5.46 11.73
CA ASN A 455 16.45 -5.96 10.36
C ASN A 455 15.54 -5.05 9.53
N ASN A 456 14.49 -4.49 10.13
CA ASN A 456 13.61 -3.53 9.45
C ASN A 456 14.34 -2.22 9.11
N LEU A 457 15.19 -1.70 10.01
CA LEU A 457 16.00 -0.50 9.76
C LEU A 457 17.02 -0.73 8.64
N LEU A 458 17.69 -1.89 8.65
CA LEU A 458 18.62 -2.29 7.58
C LEU A 458 17.90 -2.42 6.23
N ALA A 459 16.72 -3.05 6.21
CA ALA A 459 15.92 -3.18 5.00
C ALA A 459 15.50 -1.82 4.43
N LYS A 460 15.02 -0.90 5.29
CA LYS A 460 14.69 0.47 4.89
C LYS A 460 15.91 1.24 4.37
N SER A 461 17.05 1.13 5.05
CA SER A 461 18.31 1.76 4.62
C SER A 461 18.77 1.22 3.26
N GLY A 462 18.75 -0.10 3.08
CA GLY A 462 19.06 -0.76 1.82
C GLY A 462 18.13 -0.32 0.69
N LEU A 463 16.82 -0.26 0.95
CA LEU A 463 15.84 0.25 -0.01
C LEU A 463 16.13 1.69 -0.41
N PHE A 464 16.43 2.58 0.55
CA PHE A 464 16.79 3.96 0.26
C PHE A 464 18.03 4.05 -0.63
N LEU A 465 19.10 3.32 -0.29
CA LEU A 465 20.35 3.29 -1.05
C LEU A 465 20.15 2.81 -2.49
N VAL A 466 19.37 1.74 -2.70
CA VAL A 466 19.02 1.27 -4.04
C VAL A 466 18.31 2.36 -4.83
N LEU A 467 17.30 3.01 -4.24
CA LEU A 467 16.48 4.00 -4.93
C LEU A 467 17.23 5.30 -5.24
N ILE A 468 18.16 5.75 -4.40
CA ILE A 468 18.96 6.97 -4.65
C ILE A 468 20.16 6.74 -5.58
N PHE A 469 20.51 5.48 -5.86
CA PHE A 469 21.65 5.14 -6.72
C PHE A 469 21.68 5.89 -8.08
N PRO A 470 20.55 6.11 -8.77
CA PRO A 470 20.53 6.87 -10.02
C PRO A 470 20.92 8.33 -9.87
N PHE A 471 20.64 8.93 -8.70
CA PHE A 471 21.06 10.27 -8.34
C PHE A 471 22.55 10.28 -7.98
N ILE A 472 23.01 9.29 -7.20
CA ILE A 472 24.44 9.13 -6.89
C ILE A 472 25.27 9.04 -8.17
N LEU A 473 24.81 8.26 -9.15
CA LEU A 473 25.47 8.16 -10.46
C LEU A 473 25.58 9.53 -11.16
N ASP A 474 24.57 10.39 -11.09
CA ASP A 474 24.62 11.72 -11.71
C ASP A 474 25.55 12.69 -10.96
N GLU A 475 25.63 12.61 -9.65
CA GLU A 475 26.52 13.48 -8.86
C GLU A 475 28.00 13.14 -9.08
N PHE A 476 28.33 11.84 -9.19
CA PHE A 476 29.67 11.45 -9.59
C PHE A 476 30.07 12.00 -10.96
N ASP A 477 29.11 12.33 -11.85
CA ASP A 477 29.36 12.85 -13.21
C ASP A 477 29.86 14.31 -13.17
N LEU A 478 29.52 15.05 -12.11
CA LEU A 478 29.79 16.49 -11.97
C LEU A 478 31.09 16.81 -11.20
N GLY A 479 31.55 15.90 -10.35
CA GLY A 479 32.67 16.15 -9.42
C GLY A 479 34.09 15.93 -9.95
N LEU A 480 34.26 15.35 -11.14
CA LEU A 480 35.59 14.99 -11.67
C LEU A 480 35.83 15.64 -13.04
N VAL A 481 36.60 16.72 -12.99
CA VAL A 481 37.09 17.48 -14.15
C VAL A 481 38.21 16.69 -14.83
N GLU A 482 37.86 15.65 -15.58
CA GLU A 482 38.59 15.24 -16.78
C GLU A 482 37.81 14.14 -17.54
N PRO A 483 37.40 14.39 -18.79
CA PRO A 483 36.64 13.43 -19.60
C PRO A 483 37.58 12.34 -20.15
N SER A 484 38.20 11.55 -19.27
CA SER A 484 38.87 10.32 -19.68
C SER A 484 37.80 9.22 -19.90
N GLY A 485 37.91 8.45 -20.98
CA GLY A 485 37.01 7.32 -21.27
C GLY A 485 36.92 6.27 -20.14
N SER A 486 37.87 6.30 -19.20
CA SER A 486 37.89 5.43 -18.01
C SER A 486 36.68 5.64 -17.09
N TYR A 487 36.14 6.86 -17.02
CA TYR A 487 35.06 7.19 -16.09
C TYR A 487 33.72 6.57 -16.51
N ILE A 488 33.38 6.71 -17.79
CA ILE A 488 32.17 6.09 -18.36
C ILE A 488 32.26 4.58 -18.19
N ALA A 489 33.44 3.99 -18.44
CA ALA A 489 33.66 2.56 -18.21
C ALA A 489 33.40 2.13 -16.76
N ARG A 490 33.83 2.93 -15.75
CA ARG A 490 33.55 2.65 -14.33
C ARG A 490 32.05 2.67 -14.00
N LYS A 491 31.30 3.65 -14.51
CA LYS A 491 29.83 3.69 -14.32
C LYS A 491 29.13 2.45 -14.86
N TYR A 492 29.50 2.05 -16.08
CA TYR A 492 28.97 0.86 -16.72
C TYR A 492 29.32 -0.38 -15.90
N LEU A 493 30.59 -0.51 -15.50
CA LEU A 493 31.06 -1.62 -14.67
C LEU A 493 30.28 -1.72 -13.35
N ILE A 494 30.17 -0.63 -12.58
CA ILE A 494 29.45 -0.64 -11.30
C ILE A 494 27.97 -1.01 -11.51
N THR A 495 27.33 -0.41 -12.51
CA THR A 495 25.89 -0.66 -12.79
C THR A 495 25.65 -2.10 -13.23
N TYR A 496 26.51 -2.65 -14.11
CA TYR A 496 26.43 -4.03 -14.56
C TYR A 496 26.74 -5.01 -13.43
N SER A 497 27.75 -4.76 -12.61
CA SER A 497 28.08 -5.58 -11.46
C SER A 497 26.94 -5.61 -10.45
N LEU A 498 26.36 -4.45 -10.11
CA LEU A 498 25.23 -4.38 -9.19
C LEU A 498 24.00 -5.10 -9.74
N ALA A 499 23.68 -4.92 -11.02
CA ALA A 499 22.58 -5.63 -11.67
C ALA A 499 22.80 -7.15 -11.69
N GLY A 500 24.01 -7.59 -12.04
CA GLY A 500 24.41 -8.99 -12.08
C GLY A 500 24.35 -9.64 -10.70
N VAL A 501 24.97 -9.02 -9.68
CA VAL A 501 24.95 -9.51 -8.30
C VAL A 501 23.52 -9.55 -7.75
N THR A 502 22.72 -8.52 -7.97
CA THR A 502 21.34 -8.49 -7.47
C THR A 502 20.47 -9.55 -8.14
N THR A 503 20.65 -9.76 -9.46
CA THR A 503 19.98 -10.84 -10.19
C THR A 503 20.41 -12.21 -9.68
N LEU A 504 21.70 -12.41 -9.44
CA LEU A 504 22.24 -13.65 -8.90
C LEU A 504 21.68 -13.93 -7.49
N VAL A 505 21.68 -12.93 -6.61
CA VAL A 505 21.11 -13.05 -5.26
C VAL A 505 19.62 -13.37 -5.33
N PHE A 506 18.88 -12.71 -6.23
CA PHE A 506 17.47 -13.00 -6.44
C PHE A 506 17.25 -14.45 -6.87
N VAL A 507 17.92 -14.89 -7.96
CA VAL A 507 17.76 -16.24 -8.51
C VAL A 507 18.19 -17.31 -7.51
N LEU A 508 19.38 -17.20 -6.90
CA LEU A 508 19.83 -18.16 -5.89
C LEU A 508 18.91 -18.17 -4.67
N GLY A 509 18.36 -17.01 -4.27
CA GLY A 509 17.39 -16.91 -3.20
C GLY A 509 16.07 -17.63 -3.52
N LEU A 510 15.60 -17.56 -4.77
CA LEU A 510 14.41 -18.30 -5.22
C LEU A 510 14.60 -19.83 -5.16
N PHE A 511 15.81 -20.30 -5.45
CA PHE A 511 16.16 -21.72 -5.43
C PHE A 511 16.74 -22.19 -4.09
N GLU A 512 16.68 -21.35 -3.04
CA GLU A 512 17.24 -21.65 -1.72
C GLU A 512 18.73 -22.05 -1.73
N ALA A 513 19.48 -21.57 -2.72
CA ALA A 513 20.89 -21.89 -2.97
C ALA A 513 21.88 -20.82 -2.45
N LEU A 514 21.39 -19.82 -1.71
CA LEU A 514 22.24 -18.82 -1.06
C LEU A 514 22.98 -19.40 0.16
N PRO A 515 24.20 -18.93 0.49
CA PRO A 515 24.89 -19.36 1.72
C PRO A 515 24.11 -18.97 2.97
N GLY A 516 24.08 -19.84 3.99
CA GLY A 516 23.25 -19.78 5.21
C GLY A 516 22.70 -18.41 5.61
N LYS A 517 23.53 -17.51 6.16
CA LYS A 517 23.07 -16.18 6.62
C LYS A 517 22.45 -15.30 5.53
N PHE A 518 22.92 -15.40 4.28
CA PHE A 518 22.34 -14.66 3.16
C PHE A 518 20.96 -15.22 2.78
N LEU A 519 20.81 -16.55 2.83
CA LEU A 519 19.53 -17.20 2.61
C LEU A 519 18.52 -16.81 3.70
N GLU A 520 18.93 -16.81 4.97
CA GLU A 520 18.10 -16.38 6.09
C GLU A 520 17.58 -14.94 5.92
N VAL A 521 18.47 -14.00 5.58
CA VAL A 521 18.09 -12.60 5.33
C VAL A 521 17.14 -12.50 4.13
N PHE A 522 17.42 -13.22 3.04
CA PHE A 522 16.54 -13.25 1.87
C PHE A 522 15.16 -13.81 2.21
N GLN A 523 15.08 -14.95 2.89
CA GLN A 523 13.83 -15.61 3.28
C GLN A 523 13.06 -14.83 4.35
N GLN A 524 13.72 -13.98 5.15
CA GLN A 524 13.04 -13.05 6.04
C GLN A 524 12.26 -11.98 5.26
N GLN A 525 12.78 -11.53 4.12
CA GLN A 525 12.17 -10.50 3.29
C GLN A 525 11.19 -11.06 2.25
N VAL A 526 11.56 -12.16 1.59
CA VAL A 526 10.84 -12.71 0.43
C VAL A 526 10.34 -14.11 0.77
N LYS A 527 9.01 -14.26 0.89
CA LYS A 527 8.33 -15.52 1.27
C LYS A 527 7.23 -15.84 0.26
N PHE A 528 7.47 -16.86 -0.57
CA PHE A 528 6.56 -17.28 -1.64
C PHE A 528 5.44 -18.20 -1.18
N ASN A 529 5.76 -19.13 -0.28
CA ASN A 529 4.87 -20.13 0.27
C ASN A 529 5.05 -20.19 1.77
N ARG A 530 4.78 -19.07 2.44
CA ARG A 530 4.91 -18.99 3.89
C ARG A 530 3.95 -19.98 4.56
N VAL A 531 4.52 -20.98 5.23
CA VAL A 531 3.83 -21.82 6.21
C VAL A 531 4.33 -21.42 7.59
N PRO A 532 3.53 -20.69 8.38
CA PRO A 532 3.88 -20.41 9.77
C PRO A 532 4.14 -21.69 10.56
N GLN A 533 5.07 -21.64 11.52
CA GLN A 533 5.46 -22.78 12.34
C GLN A 533 4.81 -22.77 13.73
N ASP A 534 3.78 -21.92 13.92
CA ASP A 534 2.97 -21.91 15.14
C ASP A 534 2.14 -23.18 15.30
N GLU A 535 1.78 -23.47 16.55
CA GLU A 535 1.04 -24.67 16.95
C GLU A 535 -0.29 -24.81 16.20
N VAL A 536 -1.03 -23.70 16.02
CA VAL A 536 -2.29 -23.67 15.29
C VAL A 536 -2.10 -24.12 13.85
N THR A 537 -1.09 -23.61 13.15
CA THR A 537 -0.84 -23.98 11.75
C THR A 537 -0.46 -25.46 11.63
N LYS A 538 0.37 -25.98 12.54
CA LYS A 538 0.71 -27.41 12.58
C LYS A 538 -0.51 -28.28 12.85
N LEU A 539 -1.35 -27.87 13.81
CA LEU A 539 -2.61 -28.53 14.15
C LEU A 539 -3.55 -28.58 12.93
N ALA A 540 -3.73 -27.46 12.22
CA ALA A 540 -4.55 -27.37 11.02
C ALA A 540 -4.07 -28.31 9.90
N LEU A 541 -2.76 -28.37 9.67
CA LEU A 541 -2.17 -29.27 8.66
C LEU A 541 -2.32 -30.75 9.01
N ARG A 542 -2.20 -31.12 10.30
CA ARG A 542 -2.49 -32.50 10.76
C ARG A 542 -3.97 -32.83 10.65
N PHE A 543 -4.83 -31.91 11.05
CA PHE A 543 -6.29 -32.09 10.98
C PHE A 543 -6.76 -32.32 9.54
N ARG A 544 -6.18 -31.62 8.57
CA ARG A 544 -6.43 -31.82 7.13
C ARG A 544 -6.20 -33.27 6.67
N GLN A 545 -5.28 -34.00 7.30
CA GLN A 545 -4.92 -35.36 6.90
C GLN A 545 -5.90 -36.41 7.43
N ILE A 546 -6.67 -36.10 8.47
CA ILE A 546 -7.51 -37.07 9.18
C ILE A 546 -9.03 -36.81 9.08
N SER A 547 -9.42 -35.61 8.64
CA SER A 547 -10.83 -35.22 8.49
C SER A 547 -11.27 -35.31 7.03
N ASP A 548 -12.57 -35.42 6.78
CA ASP A 548 -13.16 -35.39 5.44
C ASP A 548 -13.28 -33.95 4.94
N LYS A 549 -13.19 -33.72 3.61
CA LYS A 549 -13.27 -32.37 3.01
C LYS A 549 -14.56 -31.62 3.37
N ASP A 550 -15.65 -32.35 3.55
CA ASP A 550 -16.98 -31.82 3.86
C ASP A 550 -17.20 -31.57 5.36
N ASP A 551 -16.22 -31.92 6.21
CA ASP A 551 -16.34 -31.71 7.66
C ASP A 551 -16.34 -30.23 8.03
N ILE A 552 -17.24 -29.90 8.97
CA ILE A 552 -17.35 -28.59 9.60
C ILE A 552 -16.72 -28.67 10.99
N ILE A 553 -15.97 -27.63 11.36
CA ILE A 553 -15.33 -27.50 12.67
C ILE A 553 -15.65 -26.16 13.33
N LEU A 554 -15.97 -26.19 14.63
CA LEU A 554 -16.03 -25.01 15.47
C LEU A 554 -14.59 -24.62 15.84
N ILE A 555 -14.22 -23.36 15.60
CA ILE A 555 -12.91 -22.83 15.95
C ILE A 555 -13.04 -21.62 16.89
N PRO A 556 -12.00 -21.25 17.65
CA PRO A 556 -11.99 -19.96 18.34
C PRO A 556 -12.01 -18.84 17.28
N PRO A 557 -12.98 -17.90 17.30
CA PRO A 557 -13.18 -16.97 16.19
C PRO A 557 -12.01 -16.03 15.86
N PHE A 558 -11.02 -15.88 16.76
CA PHE A 558 -9.82 -15.08 16.52
C PHE A 558 -8.73 -15.83 15.73
N VAL A 559 -8.90 -17.13 15.45
CA VAL A 559 -7.88 -17.98 14.81
C VAL A 559 -7.99 -17.99 13.28
N SER A 560 -7.56 -16.88 12.68
CA SER A 560 -7.85 -16.58 11.26
C SER A 560 -7.15 -17.41 10.17
N ASN A 561 -6.13 -18.20 10.53
CA ASN A 561 -5.34 -19.00 9.59
C ASN A 561 -5.81 -20.45 9.49
N PHE A 562 -6.62 -20.95 10.44
CA PHE A 562 -6.95 -22.37 10.55
C PHE A 562 -7.71 -22.88 9.32
N GLN A 563 -8.78 -22.21 8.88
CA GLN A 563 -9.56 -22.58 7.69
C GLN A 563 -8.67 -22.72 6.45
N PHE A 564 -7.74 -21.77 6.25
CA PHE A 564 -6.87 -21.73 5.08
C PHE A 564 -5.93 -22.94 4.97
N PHE A 565 -5.38 -23.40 6.10
CA PHE A 565 -4.42 -24.51 6.15
C PHE A 565 -5.07 -25.88 6.32
N SER A 566 -6.15 -25.97 7.11
CA SER A 566 -6.93 -27.19 7.26
C SER A 566 -7.72 -27.54 5.99
N GLU A 567 -8.11 -26.51 5.23
CA GLU A 567 -9.04 -26.61 4.10
C GLU A 567 -10.34 -27.33 4.50
N ARG A 568 -10.86 -26.98 5.68
CA ARG A 568 -12.14 -27.44 6.21
C ARG A 568 -13.08 -26.27 6.45
N ALA A 569 -14.37 -26.57 6.40
CA ALA A 569 -15.39 -25.59 6.67
C ALA A 569 -15.35 -25.18 8.14
N VAL A 570 -15.43 -23.88 8.42
CA VAL A 570 -15.51 -23.36 9.80
C VAL A 570 -16.88 -22.77 10.07
N ILE A 571 -17.37 -22.88 11.31
CA ILE A 571 -18.65 -22.26 11.67
C ILE A 571 -18.59 -20.75 11.46
N VAL A 572 -17.59 -20.09 12.05
CA VAL A 572 -17.38 -18.65 11.94
C VAL A 572 -15.95 -18.26 12.31
N ASP A 573 -15.47 -17.18 11.71
CA ASP A 573 -14.18 -16.55 11.96
C ASP A 573 -14.36 -15.03 11.90
N PHE A 574 -13.72 -14.30 12.81
CA PHE A 574 -13.83 -12.85 12.90
C PHE A 574 -13.40 -12.14 11.61
N LYS A 575 -12.35 -12.63 10.93
CA LYS A 575 -11.84 -11.99 9.71
C LYS A 575 -12.64 -12.33 8.48
N HIS A 576 -13.32 -13.48 8.47
CA HIS A 576 -14.15 -14.00 7.38
C HIS A 576 -15.53 -13.34 7.38
N PHE A 577 -15.50 -12.04 7.06
CA PHE A 577 -16.68 -11.18 7.11
C PHE A 577 -17.35 -11.09 5.73
N PRO A 578 -18.60 -11.57 5.59
CA PRO A 578 -19.34 -11.55 4.32
C PRO A 578 -19.71 -10.13 3.89
N GLN A 579 -20.13 -9.97 2.64
CA GLN A 579 -20.47 -8.66 2.06
C GLN A 579 -21.97 -8.46 1.84
N THR A 580 -22.77 -9.53 1.93
CA THR A 580 -24.24 -9.49 1.78
C THR A 580 -24.90 -9.09 3.09
N ASP A 581 -26.00 -8.32 3.07
CA ASP A 581 -26.69 -7.94 4.32
C ASP A 581 -27.15 -9.18 5.12
N SER A 582 -27.67 -10.20 4.44
CA SER A 582 -28.02 -11.49 5.08
C SER A 582 -26.80 -12.22 5.60
N GLY A 583 -25.68 -12.16 4.89
CA GLY A 583 -24.43 -12.73 5.35
C GLY A 583 -23.95 -12.01 6.61
N ILE A 584 -23.94 -10.68 6.63
CA ILE A 584 -23.50 -9.91 7.79
C ILE A 584 -24.32 -10.26 9.04
N ARG A 585 -25.65 -10.40 8.90
CA ARG A 585 -26.52 -10.88 9.98
C ARG A 585 -26.18 -12.29 10.43
N GLU A 586 -26.02 -13.23 9.49
CA GLU A 586 -25.70 -14.62 9.83
C GLU A 586 -24.31 -14.76 10.48
N TRP A 587 -23.33 -13.97 10.02
CA TRP A 587 -22.03 -13.85 10.67
C TRP A 587 -22.17 -13.35 12.11
N LYS A 588 -22.97 -12.30 12.35
CA LYS A 588 -23.26 -11.82 13.71
C LYS A 588 -23.88 -12.94 14.56
N ASN A 589 -24.94 -13.59 14.08
CA ASN A 589 -25.62 -14.65 14.82
C ASN A 589 -24.65 -15.78 15.23
N ARG A 590 -23.82 -16.24 14.29
CA ARG A 590 -22.81 -17.28 14.56
C ARG A 590 -21.76 -16.83 15.58
N MET A 591 -21.31 -15.57 15.50
CA MET A 591 -20.39 -15.03 16.50
C MET A 591 -21.05 -14.98 17.89
N GLU A 592 -22.30 -14.54 17.99
CA GLU A 592 -23.05 -14.49 19.26
C GLU A 592 -23.30 -15.88 19.82
N ASP A 593 -23.62 -16.87 18.99
CA ASP A 593 -23.77 -18.26 19.43
C ASP A 593 -22.45 -18.83 19.97
N VAL A 594 -21.33 -18.59 19.29
CA VAL A 594 -20.01 -19.09 19.71
C VAL A 594 -19.50 -18.39 20.97
N PHE A 595 -19.81 -17.10 21.17
CA PHE A 595 -19.44 -16.40 22.40
C PHE A 595 -20.46 -16.56 23.53
N GLY A 596 -21.71 -16.92 23.23
CA GLY A 596 -22.79 -17.08 24.21
C GLY A 596 -23.35 -15.76 24.73
N VAL A 597 -22.92 -14.65 24.13
CA VAL A 597 -23.30 -13.30 24.51
C VAL A 597 -23.54 -12.45 23.26
N PRO A 598 -24.44 -11.46 23.33
CA PRO A 598 -24.62 -10.50 22.24
C PRO A 598 -23.33 -9.75 21.92
N LEU A 599 -23.13 -9.40 20.65
CA LEU A 599 -21.99 -8.57 20.25
C LEU A 599 -22.13 -7.17 20.86
N ASN A 600 -21.00 -6.60 21.29
CA ASN A 600 -20.89 -5.23 21.74
C ASN A 600 -19.71 -4.51 21.06
N ASP A 601 -19.66 -3.19 21.22
CA ASP A 601 -18.62 -2.30 20.68
C ASP A 601 -17.23 -2.56 21.29
N LYS A 602 -17.16 -3.21 22.46
CA LYS A 602 -15.93 -3.62 23.15
C LYS A 602 -15.37 -4.95 22.66
N LEU A 603 -16.05 -5.65 21.75
CA LEU A 603 -15.63 -6.95 21.22
C LEU A 603 -14.46 -6.85 20.22
N ALA A 604 -13.80 -5.70 20.15
CA ALA A 604 -12.60 -5.47 19.38
C ALA A 604 -11.43 -6.38 19.85
N VAL A 605 -10.37 -6.41 19.01
CA VAL A 605 -9.16 -7.24 19.15
C VAL A 605 -8.71 -7.35 20.61
N GLY A 606 -8.73 -8.58 21.15
CA GLY A 606 -8.35 -8.90 22.54
C GLY A 606 -9.51 -9.40 23.40
N ALA A 607 -10.73 -8.86 23.23
CA ALA A 607 -11.89 -9.31 24.00
C ALA A 607 -12.34 -10.74 23.62
N MET A 608 -12.13 -11.15 22.38
CA MET A 608 -12.49 -12.50 21.89
C MET A 608 -11.73 -13.62 22.61
N GLU A 609 -10.46 -13.37 22.99
CA GLU A 609 -9.63 -14.32 23.75
C GLU A 609 -10.12 -14.47 25.20
N ILE A 610 -10.93 -13.51 25.68
CA ILE A 610 -11.55 -13.55 27.00
C ILE A 610 -12.95 -14.19 26.93
N LEU A 611 -13.73 -13.88 25.90
CA LEU A 611 -15.12 -14.34 25.78
C LEU A 611 -15.23 -15.80 25.35
N PHE A 612 -14.41 -16.25 24.40
CA PHE A 612 -14.48 -17.64 23.92
C PHE A 612 -14.25 -18.68 25.04
N PRO A 613 -13.26 -18.52 25.94
CA PRO A 613 -13.06 -19.45 27.05
C PRO A 613 -14.13 -19.39 28.17
N GLN A 614 -15.07 -18.45 28.13
CA GLN A 614 -16.13 -18.33 29.15
C GLN A 614 -17.30 -19.28 28.89
N GLN A 615 -17.42 -19.80 27.66
CA GLN A 615 -18.39 -20.83 27.34
C GLN A 615 -18.00 -22.15 28.02
N THR A 616 -18.99 -22.95 28.40
CA THR A 616 -18.76 -24.33 28.82
C THR A 616 -18.56 -25.23 27.60
N GLY A 617 -17.87 -26.36 27.77
CA GLY A 617 -17.73 -27.37 26.73
C GLY A 617 -19.08 -27.87 26.22
N LYS A 618 -20.08 -28.02 27.10
CA LYS A 618 -21.45 -28.39 26.72
C LYS A 618 -22.13 -27.36 25.81
N GLU A 619 -21.96 -26.06 26.10
CA GLU A 619 -22.52 -25.00 25.25
C GLU A 619 -21.85 -24.98 23.87
N LEU A 620 -20.53 -25.13 23.80
CA LEU A 620 -19.82 -25.24 22.51
C LEU A 620 -20.22 -26.48 21.72
N VAL A 621 -20.47 -27.62 22.39
CA VAL A 621 -21.02 -28.82 21.74
C VAL A 621 -22.40 -28.54 21.17
N ASN A 622 -23.28 -27.83 21.88
CA ASN A 622 -24.59 -27.45 21.36
C ASN A 622 -24.49 -26.54 20.13
N VAL A 623 -23.58 -25.56 20.15
CA VAL A 623 -23.30 -24.70 18.99
C VAL A 623 -22.75 -25.52 17.82
N GLY A 624 -21.82 -26.45 18.10
CA GLY A 624 -21.29 -27.39 17.11
C GLY A 624 -22.40 -28.20 16.45
N LYS A 625 -23.27 -28.84 17.24
CA LYS A 625 -24.43 -29.60 16.76
C LYS A 625 -25.41 -28.72 15.95
N LYS A 626 -25.70 -27.49 16.42
CA LYS A 626 -26.57 -26.51 15.71
C LYS A 626 -26.11 -26.25 14.28
N TYR A 627 -24.80 -26.19 14.05
CA TYR A 627 -24.21 -25.90 12.75
C TYR A 627 -23.64 -27.13 12.02
N GLY A 628 -23.91 -28.35 12.51
CA GLY A 628 -23.44 -29.58 11.90
C GLY A 628 -21.93 -29.82 11.98
N ALA A 629 -21.24 -29.19 12.92
CA ALA A 629 -19.82 -29.43 13.14
C ALA A 629 -19.56 -30.83 13.71
N LYS A 630 -18.59 -31.54 13.18
CA LYS A 630 -18.14 -32.83 13.75
C LYS A 630 -17.03 -32.64 14.79
N TYR A 631 -16.38 -31.48 14.79
CA TYR A 631 -15.20 -31.21 15.58
C TYR A 631 -15.26 -29.85 16.28
N ILE A 632 -14.54 -29.75 17.40
CA ILE A 632 -14.31 -28.51 18.15
C ILE A 632 -12.82 -28.32 18.36
N PHE A 633 -12.30 -27.21 17.86
CA PHE A 633 -10.94 -26.76 18.12
C PHE A 633 -10.92 -25.81 19.32
N THR A 634 -10.15 -26.15 20.35
CA THR A 634 -10.04 -25.40 21.60
C THR A 634 -8.73 -25.72 22.33
N ARG A 635 -8.58 -25.27 23.58
CA ARG A 635 -7.59 -25.74 24.55
C ARG A 635 -8.23 -26.57 25.65
N VAL A 636 -7.44 -27.50 26.21
CA VAL A 636 -7.86 -28.35 27.35
C VAL A 636 -8.09 -27.51 28.61
N GLU A 637 -7.27 -26.49 28.83
CA GLU A 637 -7.41 -25.56 29.96
C GLU A 637 -8.73 -24.75 29.92
N TRP A 638 -9.31 -24.55 28.74
CA TRP A 638 -10.55 -23.79 28.58
C TRP A 638 -11.78 -24.68 28.69
N HIS A 639 -11.78 -25.81 27.96
CA HIS A 639 -12.96 -26.64 27.77
C HIS A 639 -12.64 -28.13 27.96
N GLY A 640 -11.98 -28.45 29.08
CA GLY A 640 -11.64 -29.84 29.46
C GLY A 640 -12.86 -30.69 29.85
N ASP A 641 -14.03 -30.06 29.97
CA ASP A 641 -15.34 -30.65 30.25
C ASP A 641 -16.04 -31.21 28.99
N ILE A 642 -15.45 -31.07 27.79
CA ILE A 642 -16.00 -31.66 26.56
C ILE A 642 -15.88 -33.19 26.61
N GLU A 643 -17.02 -33.88 26.65
CA GLU A 643 -17.13 -35.34 26.54
C GLU A 643 -16.92 -35.77 25.07
N GLY A 644 -15.66 -35.89 24.64
CA GLY A 644 -15.30 -36.30 23.28
C GLY A 644 -13.86 -36.79 23.15
N ASN A 645 -13.58 -37.54 22.08
CA ASN A 645 -12.22 -38.03 21.81
C ASN A 645 -11.36 -36.89 21.23
N ILE A 646 -10.16 -36.70 21.78
CA ILE A 646 -9.16 -35.80 21.20
C ILE A 646 -8.54 -36.49 19.98
N VAL A 647 -8.80 -35.96 18.79
CA VAL A 647 -8.29 -36.52 17.52
C VAL A 647 -6.95 -35.92 17.10
N VAL A 648 -6.65 -34.69 17.52
CA VAL A 648 -5.35 -34.02 17.30
C VAL A 648 -4.99 -33.17 18.51
N ARG A 649 -3.71 -33.16 18.89
CA ARG A 649 -3.12 -32.27 19.89
C ARG A 649 -1.82 -31.67 19.36
N GLU A 650 -1.58 -30.39 19.66
CA GLU A 650 -0.31 -29.70 19.46
C GLU A 650 -0.16 -28.63 20.54
N GLY A 651 0.79 -28.80 21.46
CA GLY A 651 0.91 -27.94 22.64
C GLY A 651 -0.37 -27.96 23.48
N GLU A 652 -0.87 -26.76 23.84
CA GLU A 652 -2.11 -26.57 24.59
C GLU A 652 -3.38 -26.69 23.73
N TRP A 653 -3.21 -26.72 22.40
CA TRP A 653 -4.30 -26.77 21.44
C TRP A 653 -4.73 -28.20 21.12
N VAL A 654 -6.05 -28.42 21.10
CA VAL A 654 -6.68 -29.73 20.86
C VAL A 654 -7.89 -29.63 19.94
N ILE A 655 -8.13 -30.70 19.20
CA ILE A 655 -9.37 -30.88 18.43
C ILE A 655 -10.12 -32.07 19.02
N PHE A 656 -11.33 -31.82 19.54
CA PHE A 656 -12.26 -32.83 19.98
C PHE A 656 -13.19 -33.25 18.84
N GLN A 657 -13.51 -34.54 18.77
CA GLN A 657 -14.64 -35.02 18.00
C GLN A 657 -15.91 -34.94 18.85
N ILE A 658 -16.97 -34.34 18.31
CA ILE A 658 -18.26 -34.20 19.01
C ILE A 658 -18.95 -35.56 19.08
N ASN A 659 -19.38 -35.95 20.28
CA ASN A 659 -20.30 -37.07 20.44
C ASN A 659 -21.74 -36.61 20.15
N TYR A 660 -22.39 -37.26 19.19
CA TYR A 660 -23.77 -36.96 18.81
C TYR A 660 -24.81 -37.72 19.62
N ASP A 661 -24.38 -38.78 20.33
CA ASP A 661 -25.23 -39.64 21.15
C ASP A 661 -25.78 -38.94 22.41
#